data_AF-A0AAY5F0X3-F1
#
_entry.id   AF-A0AAY5F0X3-F1
#
_cell.length_a   1.000
_cell.length_b   1.000
_cell.length_c   1.000
_cell.angle_alpha   90.00
_cell.angle_beta   90.00
_cell.angle_gamma   90.00
#
_symmetry.space_group_name_H-M   'P 1'
#
loop_
_entity.id
_entity.type
_entity.pdbx_description
1 polymer ?
#
loop_
_entity_poly.entity_id
_entity_poly.type
_entity_poly.pdbx_seq_one_letter_code
_entity_poly.pdbx_strand_id
1 'polypeptide(L)'
;MFQCKTVWNKMAPLARASSTLCRQSGKREVLRHVRRPVLAHQALMSSGATGGGMENTLYVLLVGATCLGGGVFVYRTLSRDKARYDDRLSDISSRWSEQREQGPAQAEPQQGAADPSITESVVKEVSPEASETAFKVPTLEVATEAPAVEAPVTGARITGTCLTDAESADPSSLGESAEPGLAAWQNVTESASDPPPASAMSPVEPALPEVPEHAPYLLIGGGTASFAAARSIRARDPGARVLIVTDEADLPYMRPPLSKELWFSDDPSVTETLRFKQWNGKERSIYFQPPSFYVSPRELQTVENGGVAVLMDRKVTHMDVRGSKVKLSDGTEISYDKCLIATGGVPRNLQVIERAGEEVKKRTTLFRKIEDFRALEKVSRELKSITIIGGGFLGSELACALGRRSADLGLEVVQMFPEKGNMGKVLPEYLSNWTTEKVKKEGVTVLTDAVVKNVSYKDGKVQIRMKDGRVVKTDHVVAAVGLEPNVELARSAGLEVDSDFGGYRVNAELQARANIWVAGDAACFYDIKLGRRRVEHHDHAVVSGRLAGENMTGADKPYWHQSMFWSDLGPDVGYEAIGIVDSNLPTVGVFTKATAKDTPRAVTELSGTGIRSESETEAVAGAVAGAVAGAAGAPAPPPQQKEDYGKGVIFYLRDKVVVGIVLWNVFNRMPIARKIIKDGEEHADLNEVAKLFNIHDD
;
A
#
# COMPACT_ATOMS: atom_id res chain seq x y z
N MET A 1 -40.87 23.36 -1.81
CA MET A 1 -40.16 23.95 -0.66
C MET A 1 -41.02 24.98 0.11
N PHE A 2 -42.31 24.71 0.38
CA PHE A 2 -43.20 25.66 1.09
C PHE A 2 -44.28 25.00 1.97
N GLN A 3 -43.99 23.85 2.59
CA GLN A 3 -44.89 23.25 3.60
C GLN A 3 -44.22 22.81 4.92
N CYS A 4 -42.91 23.04 5.11
CA CYS A 4 -42.22 22.64 6.35
C CYS A 4 -42.04 23.75 7.40
N LYS A 5 -42.49 24.98 7.16
CA LYS A 5 -42.28 26.11 8.10
C LYS A 5 -43.24 26.10 9.30
N THR A 6 -44.42 25.52 9.14
CA THR A 6 -45.49 25.55 10.16
C THR A 6 -45.32 24.48 11.25
N VAL A 7 -44.62 23.38 10.94
CA VAL A 7 -44.36 22.28 11.88
C VAL A 7 -43.24 22.64 12.87
N TRP A 8 -42.23 23.41 12.42
CA TRP A 8 -41.10 23.80 13.26
C TRP A 8 -41.47 24.79 14.37
N ASN A 9 -42.41 25.70 14.11
CA ASN A 9 -42.86 26.69 15.11
C ASN A 9 -43.70 26.06 16.24
N LYS A 10 -44.26 24.86 16.06
CA LYS A 10 -45.00 24.14 17.11
C LYS A 10 -44.12 23.21 17.96
N MET A 11 -42.94 22.79 17.48
CA MET A 11 -42.03 21.90 18.22
C MET A 11 -40.90 22.61 18.97
N ALA A 12 -40.61 23.87 18.64
CA ALA A 12 -39.57 24.67 19.30
C ALA A 12 -39.67 24.81 20.85
N PRO A 13 -40.86 24.79 21.49
CA PRO A 13 -40.95 24.90 22.95
C PRO A 13 -40.60 23.60 23.70
N LEU A 14 -40.73 22.42 23.09
CA LEU A 14 -40.50 21.12 23.75
C LEU A 14 -39.01 20.70 23.75
N ALA A 15 -38.19 21.25 22.85
CA ALA A 15 -36.76 20.97 22.81
C ALA A 15 -35.90 21.82 23.77
N ARG A 16 -36.48 22.85 24.43
CA ARG A 16 -35.76 23.72 25.37
C ARG A 16 -35.94 23.35 26.86
N ALA A 17 -36.78 22.37 27.19
CA ALA A 17 -37.04 21.96 28.57
C ALA A 17 -36.13 20.81 29.07
N SER A 18 -35.31 20.21 28.21
CA SER A 18 -34.53 18.99 28.53
C SER A 18 -33.04 19.23 28.83
N SER A 19 -32.58 20.48 28.95
CA SER A 19 -31.15 20.82 29.04
C SER A 19 -30.72 21.62 30.28
N THR A 20 -31.55 21.73 31.31
CA THR A 20 -31.24 22.51 32.54
C THR A 20 -31.25 21.71 33.85
N LEU A 21 -31.12 20.38 33.81
CA LEU A 21 -31.01 19.53 35.01
C LEU A 21 -29.87 18.50 34.87
N CYS A 22 -28.61 18.97 34.76
CA CYS A 22 -27.42 18.15 35.07
C CYS A 22 -26.13 18.98 35.13
N ARG A 23 -26.17 20.14 35.79
CA ARG A 23 -24.98 20.96 36.03
C ARG A 23 -24.96 21.57 37.42
N GLN A 24 -25.00 20.71 38.44
CA GLN A 24 -24.60 21.02 39.81
C GLN A 24 -24.43 19.69 40.57
N SER A 25 -23.42 19.62 41.46
CA SER A 25 -22.88 18.46 42.21
C SER A 25 -21.74 17.72 41.47
N GLY A 26 -20.48 17.68 41.91
CA GLY A 26 -19.80 18.23 43.07
C GLY A 26 -18.28 18.01 42.92
N LYS A 27 -17.47 18.98 43.39
CA LYS A 27 -16.02 18.85 43.62
C LYS A 27 -15.79 18.55 45.11
N ARG A 28 -14.75 17.75 45.39
CA ARG A 28 -14.06 17.42 46.66
C ARG A 28 -14.65 16.29 47.51
N GLU A 29 -13.91 15.18 47.62
CA GLU A 29 -13.19 14.81 48.86
C GLU A 29 -12.14 13.70 48.63
N VAL A 30 -11.24 13.53 49.61
CA VAL A 30 -9.94 12.86 49.59
C VAL A 30 -9.91 11.72 50.64
N LEU A 31 -9.19 10.62 50.35
CA LEU A 31 -8.64 9.57 51.24
C LEU A 31 -9.60 8.65 52.05
N ARG A 32 -9.58 7.32 51.76
CA ARG A 32 -8.99 6.25 52.62
C ARG A 32 -9.24 4.84 52.08
N HIS A 33 -8.26 3.96 52.34
CA HIS A 33 -8.26 2.50 52.13
C HIS A 33 -9.45 1.78 52.79
N VAL A 34 -9.90 0.66 52.18
CA VAL A 34 -10.10 -0.69 52.80
C VAL A 34 -10.64 -1.69 51.75
N ARG A 35 -10.37 -2.98 52.01
CA ARG A 35 -10.50 -4.22 51.21
C ARG A 35 -11.90 -4.53 50.63
N ARG A 36 -11.87 -5.25 49.49
CA ARG A 36 -12.89 -6.08 48.78
C ARG A 36 -13.80 -6.92 49.72
N PRO A 37 -15.04 -7.38 49.33
CA PRO A 37 -15.30 -8.18 48.11
C PRO A 37 -16.68 -8.11 47.39
N VAL A 38 -16.66 -8.72 46.18
CA VAL A 38 -17.70 -9.32 45.31
C VAL A 38 -19.18 -9.24 45.74
N LEU A 39 -20.04 -8.72 44.85
CA LEU A 39 -21.45 -9.15 44.67
C LEU A 39 -21.95 -8.78 43.26
N ALA A 40 -22.75 -9.69 42.69
CA ALA A 40 -23.23 -9.71 41.32
C ALA A 40 -24.16 -8.54 40.95
N HIS A 41 -24.15 -8.12 39.68
CA HIS A 41 -25.20 -7.26 39.12
C HIS A 41 -26.47 -8.09 38.84
N GLN A 42 -27.47 -7.94 39.71
CA GLN A 42 -28.86 -8.23 39.38
C GLN A 42 -29.38 -7.12 38.45
N ALA A 43 -29.90 -7.53 37.29
CA ALA A 43 -30.63 -6.66 36.38
C ALA A 43 -31.95 -6.20 37.03
N LEU A 44 -32.09 -4.89 37.27
CA LEU A 44 -33.37 -4.26 37.56
C LEU A 44 -34.14 -4.08 36.25
N MET A 45 -35.12 -4.94 36.03
CA MET A 45 -36.19 -4.72 35.04
C MET A 45 -37.05 -3.54 35.52
N SER A 46 -37.00 -2.43 34.79
CA SER A 46 -37.78 -1.22 35.10
C SER A 46 -39.23 -1.36 34.67
N SER A 47 -40.11 -1.40 35.67
CA SER A 47 -41.43 -0.75 35.77
C SER A 47 -42.32 -0.65 34.52
N GLY A 48 -43.40 -1.44 34.53
CA GLY A 48 -44.57 -1.23 33.67
C GLY A 48 -45.22 0.15 33.89
N ALA A 49 -45.75 0.71 32.81
CA ALA A 49 -46.40 2.02 32.83
C ALA A 49 -47.83 1.91 33.40
N THR A 50 -48.08 2.66 34.47
CA THR A 50 -49.42 3.05 34.91
C THR A 50 -49.91 4.20 34.02
N GLY A 51 -50.84 3.92 33.10
CA GLY A 51 -51.44 4.95 32.24
C GLY A 51 -52.80 4.51 31.70
N GLY A 52 -53.84 5.33 31.93
CA GLY A 52 -55.24 5.04 31.62
C GLY A 52 -55.53 4.85 30.13
N GLY A 53 -56.59 4.10 29.84
CA GLY A 53 -56.93 3.50 28.54
C GLY A 53 -57.15 4.42 27.32
N MET A 54 -56.90 5.73 27.41
CA MET A 54 -56.89 6.63 26.24
C MET A 54 -55.48 6.95 25.71
N GLU A 55 -54.43 6.93 26.55
CA GLU A 55 -53.06 7.29 26.12
C GLU A 55 -52.36 6.14 25.38
N ASN A 56 -52.67 4.89 25.71
CA ASN A 56 -52.14 3.72 25.03
C ASN A 56 -52.64 3.61 23.57
N THR A 57 -53.86 4.07 23.29
CA THR A 57 -54.45 4.03 21.94
C THR A 57 -53.75 5.02 21.01
N LEU A 58 -53.35 6.20 21.53
CA LEU A 58 -52.58 7.18 20.77
C LEU A 58 -51.18 6.65 20.44
N TYR A 59 -50.53 5.96 21.40
CA TYR A 59 -49.25 5.30 21.18
C TYR A 59 -49.33 4.18 20.14
N VAL A 60 -50.35 3.33 20.21
CA VAL A 60 -50.57 2.26 19.22
C VAL A 60 -50.84 2.84 17.82
N LEU A 61 -51.60 3.94 17.72
CA LEU A 61 -51.84 4.62 16.45
C LEU A 61 -50.57 5.27 15.88
N LEU A 62 -49.76 5.92 16.72
CA LEU A 62 -48.49 6.54 16.29
C LEU A 62 -47.49 5.48 15.83
N VAL A 63 -47.30 4.42 16.61
CA VAL A 63 -46.41 3.31 16.25
C VAL A 63 -46.93 2.60 15.00
N GLY A 64 -48.24 2.33 14.92
CA GLY A 64 -48.87 1.72 13.75
C GLY A 64 -48.70 2.54 12.47
N ALA A 65 -48.92 3.87 12.54
CA ALA A 65 -48.71 4.76 11.41
C ALA A 65 -47.24 4.84 10.98
N THR A 66 -46.30 4.80 11.94
CA THR A 66 -44.86 4.82 11.65
C THR A 66 -44.41 3.51 11.00
N CYS A 67 -44.90 2.36 11.49
CA CYS A 67 -44.65 1.05 10.88
C CYS A 67 -45.23 0.95 9.47
N LEU A 68 -46.45 1.45 9.25
CA LEU A 68 -47.06 1.50 7.90
C LEU A 68 -46.27 2.43 6.96
N GLY A 69 -45.83 3.59 7.44
CA GLY A 69 -44.99 4.50 6.66
C GLY A 69 -43.64 3.87 6.29
N GLY A 70 -43.00 3.17 7.22
CA GLY A 70 -41.78 2.39 6.98
C GLY A 70 -42.00 1.27 5.97
N GLY A 71 -43.10 0.51 6.10
CA GLY A 71 -43.47 -0.55 5.15
C GLY A 71 -43.72 -0.02 3.73
N VAL A 72 -44.44 1.11 3.60
CA VAL A 72 -44.67 1.76 2.29
C VAL A 72 -43.36 2.30 1.70
N PHE A 73 -42.47 2.85 2.52
CA PHE A 73 -41.16 3.32 2.07
C PHE A 73 -40.28 2.15 1.57
N VAL A 74 -40.24 1.05 2.33
CA VAL A 74 -39.50 -0.16 1.93
C VAL A 74 -40.11 -0.76 0.65
N TYR A 75 -41.44 -0.88 0.57
CA TYR A 75 -42.12 -1.38 -0.63
C TYR A 75 -41.82 -0.51 -1.85
N ARG A 76 -41.94 0.83 -1.73
CA ARG A 76 -41.60 1.75 -2.83
C ARG A 76 -40.14 1.67 -3.24
N THR A 77 -39.23 1.47 -2.28
CA THR A 77 -37.79 1.34 -2.56
C THR A 77 -37.52 0.04 -3.31
N LEU A 78 -38.03 -1.10 -2.82
CA LEU A 78 -37.90 -2.40 -3.46
C LEU A 78 -38.57 -2.46 -4.83
N SER A 79 -39.74 -1.84 -5.01
CA SER A 79 -40.41 -1.76 -6.32
C SER A 79 -39.62 -0.91 -7.32
N ARG A 80 -39.01 0.20 -6.87
CA ARG A 80 -38.13 1.03 -7.71
C ARG A 80 -36.82 0.32 -8.04
N ASP A 81 -36.28 -0.47 -7.12
CA ASP A 81 -35.09 -1.29 -7.36
C ASP A 81 -35.37 -2.41 -8.33
N LYS A 82 -36.53 -3.07 -8.22
CA LYS A 82 -36.99 -4.06 -9.19
C LYS A 82 -37.16 -3.44 -10.58
N ALA A 83 -37.79 -2.28 -10.68
CA ALA A 83 -37.92 -1.57 -11.96
C ALA A 83 -36.56 -1.22 -12.57
N ARG A 84 -35.59 -0.76 -11.77
CA ARG A 84 -34.21 -0.50 -12.22
C ARG A 84 -33.47 -1.78 -12.64
N TYR A 85 -33.73 -2.90 -11.95
CA TYR A 85 -33.17 -4.20 -12.29
C TYR A 85 -33.72 -4.70 -13.63
N ASP A 86 -35.04 -4.63 -13.82
CA ASP A 86 -35.71 -5.04 -15.06
C ASP A 86 -35.26 -4.18 -16.25
N ASP A 87 -35.13 -2.86 -16.06
CA ASP A 87 -34.60 -1.93 -17.06
C ASP A 87 -33.16 -2.28 -17.48
N ARG A 88 -32.28 -2.60 -16.51
CA ARG A 88 -30.91 -3.05 -16.78
C ARG A 88 -30.84 -4.38 -17.52
N LEU A 89 -31.70 -5.34 -17.16
CA LEU A 89 -31.80 -6.61 -17.87
C LEU A 89 -32.25 -6.40 -19.32
N SER A 90 -33.18 -5.47 -19.55
CA SER A 90 -33.62 -5.12 -20.90
C SER A 90 -32.49 -4.49 -21.73
N ASP A 91 -31.71 -3.55 -21.18
CA ASP A 91 -30.54 -2.94 -21.84
C ASP A 91 -29.41 -3.95 -22.12
N ILE A 92 -29.17 -4.90 -21.21
CA ILE A 92 -28.20 -5.99 -21.46
C ILE A 92 -28.69 -6.88 -22.59
N SER A 93 -29.98 -7.23 -22.61
CA SER A 93 -30.56 -8.09 -23.64
C SER A 93 -30.59 -7.42 -25.03
N SER A 94 -30.83 -6.11 -25.11
CA SER A 94 -30.81 -5.37 -26.37
C SER A 94 -29.40 -5.29 -26.94
N ARG A 95 -28.37 -5.04 -26.11
CA ARG A 95 -26.97 -5.03 -26.56
C ARG A 95 -26.50 -6.38 -27.09
N TRP A 96 -26.96 -7.48 -26.49
CA TRP A 96 -26.71 -8.84 -26.98
C TRP A 96 -27.40 -9.13 -28.31
N SER A 97 -28.54 -8.47 -28.57
CA SER A 97 -29.27 -8.58 -29.83
C SER A 97 -28.59 -7.77 -30.93
N GLU A 98 -28.14 -6.54 -30.63
CA GLU A 98 -27.36 -5.68 -31.54
C GLU A 98 -26.00 -6.32 -31.91
N GLN A 99 -25.34 -6.99 -30.97
CA GLN A 99 -24.11 -7.74 -31.24
C GLN A 99 -24.32 -9.01 -32.09
N ARG A 100 -25.54 -9.55 -32.14
CA ARG A 100 -25.89 -10.69 -33.02
C ARG A 100 -26.28 -10.25 -34.43
N GLU A 101 -26.86 -9.07 -34.59
CA GLU A 101 -27.17 -8.50 -35.90
C GLU A 101 -25.91 -7.95 -36.60
N GLN A 102 -24.88 -7.57 -35.84
CA GLN A 102 -23.56 -7.20 -36.36
C GLN A 102 -22.61 -8.42 -36.42
N GLY A 103 -22.96 -9.40 -37.25
CA GLY A 103 -22.03 -10.46 -37.67
C GLY A 103 -20.92 -9.92 -38.59
N PRO A 104 -19.77 -10.63 -38.72
CA PRO A 104 -18.57 -10.11 -39.40
C PRO A 104 -18.83 -9.86 -40.89
N ALA A 105 -18.45 -8.67 -41.35
CA ALA A 105 -18.53 -8.24 -42.74
C ALA A 105 -17.87 -9.26 -43.67
N GLN A 106 -18.66 -9.91 -44.51
CA GLN A 106 -18.20 -10.63 -45.68
C GLN A 106 -17.59 -9.61 -46.65
N ALA A 107 -16.29 -9.76 -46.93
CA ALA A 107 -15.66 -9.06 -48.03
C ALA A 107 -16.17 -9.68 -49.35
N GLU A 108 -16.99 -8.93 -50.08
CA GLU A 108 -17.33 -9.25 -51.47
C GLU A 108 -16.10 -9.02 -52.37
N PRO A 109 -15.80 -9.94 -53.30
CA PRO A 109 -14.69 -9.80 -54.23
C PRO A 109 -15.06 -8.85 -55.38
N GLN A 110 -14.19 -7.86 -55.62
CA GLN A 110 -14.31 -6.98 -56.78
C GLN A 110 -14.22 -7.77 -58.10
N GLN A 111 -15.24 -7.60 -58.94
CA GLN A 111 -15.28 -8.05 -60.32
C GLN A 111 -14.26 -7.26 -61.17
N GLY A 112 -13.14 -7.90 -61.50
CA GLY A 112 -12.24 -7.49 -62.58
C GLY A 112 -12.58 -8.27 -63.85
N ALA A 113 -12.83 -7.57 -64.94
CA ALA A 113 -13.22 -8.09 -66.24
C ALA A 113 -12.23 -9.11 -66.83
N ALA A 114 -12.78 -10.12 -67.51
CA ALA A 114 -12.05 -11.05 -68.37
C ALA A 114 -11.80 -10.46 -69.76
N ASP A 115 -10.58 -10.63 -70.30
CA ASP A 115 -10.31 -11.25 -71.63
C ASP A 115 -8.78 -11.50 -71.79
N PRO A 116 -8.29 -12.33 -72.74
CA PRO A 116 -7.87 -13.69 -72.42
C PRO A 116 -6.42 -13.99 -72.88
N SER A 117 -5.71 -14.89 -72.21
CA SER A 117 -4.71 -15.70 -72.92
C SER A 117 -4.34 -16.98 -72.17
N ILE A 118 -4.62 -18.09 -72.86
CA ILE A 118 -3.76 -19.26 -72.98
C ILE A 118 -3.63 -20.16 -71.73
N THR A 119 -4.49 -21.17 -71.75
CA THR A 119 -4.19 -22.61 -71.52
C THR A 119 -2.72 -22.98 -71.37
N GLU A 120 -2.35 -23.67 -70.29
CA GLU A 120 -1.91 -25.08 -70.32
C GLU A 120 -1.42 -25.61 -68.95
N SER A 121 -1.90 -26.82 -68.60
CA SER A 121 -1.14 -27.95 -68.05
C SER A 121 -0.61 -27.85 -66.59
N VAL A 122 -1.14 -28.60 -65.62
CA VAL A 122 -1.00 -30.06 -65.35
C VAL A 122 0.21 -30.37 -64.43
N VAL A 123 -0.14 -30.81 -63.21
CA VAL A 123 0.41 -32.00 -62.48
C VAL A 123 1.50 -31.86 -61.39
N LYS A 124 1.10 -32.42 -60.23
CA LYS A 124 1.79 -33.11 -59.11
C LYS A 124 2.74 -32.29 -58.22
N GLU A 125 2.45 -32.18 -56.92
CA GLU A 125 2.60 -33.22 -55.86
C GLU A 125 4.08 -33.57 -55.63
N VAL A 126 4.60 -33.23 -54.44
CA VAL A 126 5.48 -34.01 -53.55
C VAL A 126 6.14 -33.07 -52.50
N SER A 127 5.97 -33.45 -51.23
CA SER A 127 6.68 -32.99 -50.02
C SER A 127 8.01 -33.75 -49.86
N PRO A 128 8.87 -33.59 -48.83
CA PRO A 128 9.41 -32.42 -48.12
C PRO A 128 10.97 -32.40 -48.13
N GLU A 129 11.62 -31.28 -47.74
CA GLU A 129 12.69 -31.20 -46.71
C GLU A 129 13.41 -29.84 -46.66
N ALA A 130 13.60 -29.41 -45.40
CA ALA A 130 14.54 -28.46 -44.79
C ALA A 130 15.28 -27.36 -45.60
N SER A 131 15.13 -26.11 -45.14
CA SER A 131 16.29 -25.29 -44.72
C SER A 131 15.87 -24.12 -43.83
N GLU A 132 16.68 -23.88 -42.80
CA GLU A 132 16.62 -22.73 -41.89
C GLU A 132 16.81 -21.42 -42.66
N THR A 133 16.09 -20.36 -42.28
CA THR A 133 16.63 -18.99 -42.26
C THR A 133 15.76 -18.08 -41.39
N ALA A 134 16.40 -17.44 -40.42
CA ALA A 134 15.83 -16.46 -39.52
C ALA A 134 15.55 -15.13 -40.24
N PHE A 135 14.38 -14.55 -39.99
CA PHE A 135 14.02 -13.20 -40.44
C PHE A 135 14.28 -12.16 -39.33
N LYS A 136 15.11 -11.17 -39.67
CA LYS A 136 15.44 -9.96 -38.88
C LYS A 136 14.26 -8.98 -38.84
N VAL A 137 14.08 -8.34 -37.68
CA VAL A 137 13.24 -7.15 -37.46
C VAL A 137 14.13 -5.88 -37.58
N PRO A 138 13.65 -4.74 -38.12
CA PRO A 138 14.47 -3.57 -38.40
C PRO A 138 14.63 -2.64 -37.19
N THR A 139 15.81 -2.06 -37.03
CA THR A 139 16.17 -1.04 -36.03
C THR A 139 16.17 0.34 -36.70
N LEU A 140 15.52 1.33 -36.06
CA LEU A 140 15.58 2.76 -36.42
C LEU A 140 16.76 3.42 -35.69
N GLU A 141 17.60 4.13 -36.45
CA GLU A 141 18.75 4.91 -35.97
C GLU A 141 18.31 6.26 -35.40
N VAL A 142 18.91 6.67 -34.27
CA VAL A 142 18.84 8.03 -33.73
C VAL A 142 20.27 8.60 -33.73
N ALA A 143 20.44 9.73 -34.40
CA ALA A 143 21.69 10.47 -34.51
C ALA A 143 22.02 11.23 -33.23
N THR A 144 23.30 11.20 -32.83
CA THR A 144 23.89 11.99 -31.73
C THR A 144 24.82 13.06 -32.31
N GLU A 145 24.53 14.33 -32.03
CA GLU A 145 25.50 15.43 -32.17
C GLU A 145 26.11 15.77 -30.80
N ALA A 146 27.43 15.96 -30.78
CA ALA A 146 28.21 16.47 -29.65
C ALA A 146 28.94 17.74 -30.06
N PRO A 147 29.11 18.76 -29.19
CA PRO A 147 29.90 19.94 -29.52
C PRO A 147 31.39 19.78 -29.16
N ALA A 148 32.21 20.52 -29.91
CA ALA A 148 33.66 20.46 -30.01
C ALA A 148 34.42 21.00 -28.78
N VAL A 149 35.65 20.47 -28.60
CA VAL A 149 36.68 21.00 -27.69
C VAL A 149 37.96 21.22 -28.50
N GLU A 150 38.50 22.44 -28.43
CA GLU A 150 39.77 22.84 -29.04
C GLU A 150 40.98 22.28 -28.28
N ALA A 151 42.02 21.93 -29.05
CA ALA A 151 43.32 21.47 -28.56
C ALA A 151 44.18 22.62 -28.01
N PRO A 152 45.26 22.28 -27.27
CA PRO A 152 46.54 22.73 -27.79
C PRO A 152 47.67 21.67 -27.76
N VAL A 153 48.70 22.10 -28.48
CA VAL A 153 49.86 21.42 -29.03
C VAL A 153 50.90 20.97 -27.99
N THR A 154 51.57 19.88 -28.36
CA THR A 154 52.74 19.17 -27.83
C THR A 154 53.86 19.95 -27.10
N GLY A 155 54.48 19.29 -26.12
CA GLY A 155 55.83 19.60 -25.66
C GLY A 155 56.41 18.66 -24.58
N ALA A 156 57.02 17.54 -25.01
CA ALA A 156 58.22 16.86 -24.47
C ALA A 156 58.35 16.56 -22.95
N ARG A 157 58.37 15.27 -22.56
CA ARG A 157 59.57 14.45 -22.13
C ARG A 157 60.15 14.89 -20.76
N ILE A 158 60.37 14.08 -19.72
CA ILE A 158 61.02 12.76 -19.57
C ILE A 158 60.92 12.32 -18.07
N THR A 159 60.60 11.03 -17.87
CA THR A 159 60.98 10.05 -16.82
C THR A 159 61.24 10.42 -15.34
N GLY A 160 60.83 9.49 -14.48
CA GLY A 160 61.59 9.07 -13.28
C GLY A 160 60.75 9.04 -12.01
N THR A 161 60.09 7.92 -11.71
CA THR A 161 60.48 6.92 -10.69
C THR A 161 60.42 7.38 -9.22
N CYS A 162 59.46 6.74 -8.52
CA CYS A 162 59.64 5.97 -7.28
C CYS A 162 59.83 6.64 -5.91
N LEU A 163 59.01 6.13 -4.97
CA LEU A 163 59.22 5.95 -3.51
C LEU A 163 59.14 7.25 -2.69
N THR A 164 58.65 7.34 -1.45
CA THR A 164 58.07 6.46 -0.41
C THR A 164 57.77 7.40 0.76
N ASP A 165 56.80 7.05 1.61
CA ASP A 165 56.75 7.33 3.06
C ASP A 165 56.75 8.82 3.51
N ALA A 166 56.28 9.22 4.68
CA ALA A 166 55.35 8.74 5.67
C ALA A 166 55.17 9.92 6.64
N GLU A 167 54.00 9.99 7.26
CA GLU A 167 53.76 10.46 8.64
C GLU A 167 54.14 11.88 9.13
N SER A 168 53.09 12.49 9.74
CA SER A 168 53.12 13.23 11.01
C SER A 168 53.73 14.64 10.97
N ALA A 169 53.30 15.66 11.73
CA ALA A 169 52.32 15.81 12.79
C ALA A 169 51.93 17.32 12.87
N ASP A 170 50.77 17.57 13.46
CA ASP A 170 50.32 18.81 14.14
C ASP A 170 51.35 19.30 15.21
N PRO A 171 51.28 20.51 15.85
CA PRO A 171 50.06 21.29 16.14
C PRO A 171 50.17 22.85 16.24
N SER A 172 48.98 23.48 16.28
CA SER A 172 48.51 24.63 17.10
C SER A 172 49.40 25.82 17.51
N SER A 173 48.89 27.05 17.31
CA SER A 173 48.73 28.14 18.33
C SER A 173 48.30 29.45 17.63
N LEU A 174 47.11 30.00 17.95
CA LEU A 174 46.80 31.07 18.93
C LEU A 174 47.30 32.48 18.55
N GLY A 175 46.38 33.47 18.59
CA GLY A 175 46.73 34.87 18.85
C GLY A 175 45.78 35.93 18.27
N GLU A 176 44.81 36.36 19.07
CA GLU A 176 43.95 37.55 18.87
C GLU A 176 44.73 38.87 18.98
N SER A 177 44.27 39.95 18.33
CA SER A 177 43.58 41.09 18.97
C SER A 177 43.66 42.44 18.22
N ALA A 178 42.60 43.24 18.44
CA ALA A 178 42.49 44.71 18.47
C ALA A 178 42.02 45.50 17.22
N GLU A 179 40.87 46.17 17.37
CA GLU A 179 40.46 47.40 16.63
C GLU A 179 41.01 48.67 17.32
N PRO A 180 41.03 49.88 16.68
CA PRO A 180 39.85 50.79 16.68
C PRO A 180 39.77 51.84 15.52
N GLY A 181 38.64 52.58 15.40
CA GLY A 181 38.68 54.03 15.10
C GLY A 181 37.73 54.62 14.04
N LEU A 182 36.87 55.56 14.49
CA LEU A 182 35.98 56.44 13.71
C LEU A 182 36.70 57.63 13.03
N ALA A 183 36.21 58.10 11.87
CA ALA A 183 36.23 59.52 11.47
C ALA A 183 35.18 59.84 10.38
N ALA A 184 34.74 61.11 10.38
CA ALA A 184 33.52 61.64 9.76
C ALA A 184 33.78 62.55 8.53
N TRP A 185 32.92 62.39 7.51
CA TRP A 185 32.28 63.37 6.58
C TRP A 185 33.06 64.53 5.92
N GLN A 186 32.96 64.61 4.59
CA GLN A 186 32.78 65.87 3.85
C GLN A 186 32.01 65.66 2.53
N ASN A 187 31.03 66.54 2.30
CA ASN A 187 30.09 66.57 1.16
C ASN A 187 30.72 67.22 -0.08
N VAL A 188 30.35 66.73 -1.27
CA VAL A 188 30.38 67.49 -2.53
C VAL A 188 28.98 67.45 -3.16
N THR A 189 28.48 68.64 -3.47
CA THR A 189 27.19 68.95 -4.11
C THR A 189 27.19 68.60 -5.59
N GLU A 190 26.13 67.96 -6.08
CA GLU A 190 25.89 67.72 -7.51
C GLU A 190 24.51 68.27 -7.91
N SER A 191 24.48 68.88 -9.10
CA SER A 191 23.38 69.67 -9.64
C SER A 191 22.21 68.84 -10.15
N ALA A 192 21.00 69.37 -9.97
CA ALA A 192 19.74 68.81 -10.43
C ALA A 192 19.64 68.64 -11.96
N SER A 193 19.18 67.46 -12.38
CA SER A 193 18.59 67.19 -13.69
C SER A 193 17.18 66.61 -13.50
N ASP A 194 16.25 67.04 -14.35
CA ASP A 194 14.82 66.74 -14.28
C ASP A 194 14.49 65.23 -14.28
N PRO A 195 13.41 64.79 -13.60
CA PRO A 195 13.01 63.40 -13.59
C PRO A 195 12.39 62.97 -14.93
N PRO A 196 12.64 61.73 -15.41
CA PRO A 196 11.96 61.20 -16.58
C PRO A 196 10.47 60.94 -16.28
N PRO A 197 9.60 60.90 -17.32
CA PRO A 197 8.17 60.74 -17.12
C PRO A 197 7.86 59.39 -16.45
N ALA A 198 6.85 59.40 -15.59
CA ALA A 198 6.40 58.23 -14.84
C ALA A 198 6.11 57.06 -15.80
N SER A 199 6.96 56.04 -15.73
CA SER A 199 6.66 54.71 -16.26
C SER A 199 5.36 54.25 -15.62
N ALA A 200 4.34 54.01 -16.45
CA ALA A 200 3.11 53.38 -16.00
C ALA A 200 3.49 52.06 -15.33
N MET A 201 3.29 51.97 -14.01
CA MET A 201 3.43 50.71 -13.31
C MET A 201 2.49 49.70 -13.97
N SER A 202 3.08 48.72 -14.66
CA SER A 202 2.36 47.52 -15.06
C SER A 202 1.61 46.99 -13.84
N PRO A 203 0.34 46.58 -13.96
CA PRO A 203 -0.39 46.03 -12.83
C PRO A 203 0.44 44.87 -12.26
N VAL A 204 0.79 44.97 -10.98
CA VAL A 204 1.40 43.87 -10.25
C VAL A 204 0.39 42.74 -10.29
N GLU A 205 0.64 41.73 -11.10
CA GLU A 205 -0.20 40.52 -11.12
C GLU A 205 -0.33 40.02 -9.69
N PRO A 206 -1.56 39.76 -9.19
CA PRO A 206 -1.74 39.27 -7.84
C PRO A 206 -0.95 37.98 -7.68
N ALA A 207 -0.07 37.93 -6.68
CA ALA A 207 0.74 36.77 -6.41
C ALA A 207 -0.16 35.54 -6.22
N LEU A 208 0.00 34.52 -7.08
CA LEU A 208 -0.75 33.27 -6.96
C LEU A 208 -0.57 32.68 -5.56
N PRO A 209 -1.64 32.17 -4.91
CA PRO A 209 -1.56 31.58 -3.58
C PRO A 209 -0.66 30.34 -3.59
N GLU A 210 0.09 30.12 -2.51
CA GLU A 210 1.04 29.01 -2.38
C GLU A 210 0.34 27.64 -2.42
N VAL A 211 -0.91 27.59 -1.93
CA VAL A 211 -1.80 26.42 -1.95
C VAL A 211 -3.05 26.78 -2.76
N PRO A 212 -3.49 25.95 -3.71
CA PRO A 212 -4.69 26.24 -4.48
C PRO A 212 -5.95 26.12 -3.61
N GLU A 213 -6.86 27.10 -3.69
CA GLU A 213 -8.13 27.11 -2.95
C GLU A 213 -9.12 26.02 -3.39
N HIS A 214 -8.92 25.48 -4.59
CA HIS A 214 -9.74 24.46 -5.20
C HIS A 214 -8.87 23.43 -5.93
N ALA A 215 -9.29 22.16 -5.97
CA ALA A 215 -8.66 21.11 -6.76
C ALA A 215 -9.75 20.22 -7.39
N PRO A 216 -9.84 20.10 -8.73
CA PRO A 216 -10.83 19.21 -9.35
C PRO A 216 -10.70 17.77 -8.86
N TYR A 217 -9.46 17.28 -8.73
CA TYR A 217 -9.15 15.99 -8.13
C TYR A 217 -8.22 16.19 -6.92
N LEU A 218 -8.74 15.90 -5.73
CA LEU A 218 -7.98 15.96 -4.48
C LEU A 218 -7.68 14.54 -3.97
N LEU A 219 -6.41 14.18 -3.84
CA LEU A 219 -5.97 12.89 -3.32
C LEU A 219 -5.31 13.08 -1.95
N ILE A 220 -5.86 12.46 -0.91
CA ILE A 220 -5.40 12.59 0.47
C ILE A 220 -4.51 11.40 0.83
N GLY A 221 -3.23 11.69 1.07
CA GLY A 221 -2.14 10.73 1.30
C GLY A 221 -1.23 10.61 0.09
N GLY A 222 0.10 10.65 0.28
CA GLY A 222 1.10 10.61 -0.80
C GLY A 222 1.62 9.22 -1.17
N GLY A 223 0.88 8.16 -0.89
CA GLY A 223 1.35 6.77 -1.08
C GLY A 223 1.06 6.17 -2.48
N THR A 224 1.31 4.86 -2.61
CA THR A 224 1.10 4.06 -3.82
C THR A 224 -0.29 4.25 -4.45
N ALA A 225 -1.35 4.23 -3.63
CA ALA A 225 -2.72 4.33 -4.14
C ALA A 225 -3.02 5.69 -4.77
N SER A 226 -2.58 6.79 -4.14
CA SER A 226 -2.72 8.13 -4.73
C SER A 226 -1.90 8.31 -5.99
N PHE A 227 -0.67 7.79 -6.03
CA PHE A 227 0.13 7.85 -7.24
C PHE A 227 -0.53 7.09 -8.41
N ALA A 228 -1.03 5.88 -8.16
CA ALA A 228 -1.75 5.10 -9.17
C ALA A 228 -3.04 5.80 -9.62
N ALA A 229 -3.78 6.42 -8.71
CA ALA A 229 -4.98 7.21 -9.03
C ALA A 229 -4.64 8.44 -9.87
N ALA A 230 -3.63 9.22 -9.48
CA ALA A 230 -3.19 10.41 -10.23
C ALA A 230 -2.78 10.05 -11.67
N ARG A 231 -2.02 8.97 -11.84
CA ARG A 231 -1.65 8.45 -13.15
C ARG A 231 -2.88 8.03 -13.97
N SER A 232 -3.82 7.33 -13.35
CA SER A 232 -5.06 6.87 -13.97
C SER A 232 -5.96 8.02 -14.43
N ILE A 233 -6.12 9.03 -13.57
CA ILE A 233 -6.88 10.25 -13.87
C ILE A 233 -6.24 10.95 -15.08
N ARG A 234 -4.92 11.24 -15.05
CA ARG A 234 -4.21 11.92 -16.14
C ARG A 234 -4.21 11.13 -17.45
N ALA A 235 -4.22 9.79 -17.40
CA ALA A 235 -4.29 8.95 -18.59
C ALA A 235 -5.66 9.01 -19.28
N ARG A 236 -6.74 9.21 -18.51
CA ARG A 236 -8.12 9.27 -19.04
C ARG A 236 -8.59 10.70 -19.32
N ASP A 237 -8.06 11.65 -18.58
CA ASP A 237 -8.25 13.09 -18.75
C ASP A 237 -6.86 13.76 -18.81
N PRO A 238 -6.29 13.91 -20.03
CA PRO A 238 -4.98 14.55 -20.23
C PRO A 238 -4.93 16.02 -19.83
N GLY A 239 -6.07 16.66 -19.54
CA GLY A 239 -6.17 18.03 -19.03
C GLY A 239 -6.34 18.12 -17.50
N ALA A 240 -6.47 16.98 -16.81
CA ALA A 240 -6.80 16.95 -15.38
C ALA A 240 -5.78 17.68 -14.49
N ARG A 241 -6.29 18.40 -13.50
CA ARG A 241 -5.51 19.06 -12.44
C ARG A 241 -5.68 18.27 -11.15
N VAL A 242 -4.62 17.58 -10.75
CA VAL A 242 -4.63 16.66 -9.60
C VAL A 242 -3.74 17.21 -8.50
N LEU A 243 -4.28 17.36 -7.29
CA LEU A 243 -3.53 17.73 -6.10
C LEU A 243 -3.42 16.53 -5.16
N ILE A 244 -2.20 16.09 -4.88
CA ILE A 244 -1.90 15.14 -3.81
C ILE A 244 -1.52 15.93 -2.57
N VAL A 245 -2.13 15.65 -1.42
CA VAL A 245 -1.76 16.23 -0.13
C VAL A 245 -1.21 15.13 0.77
N THR A 246 0.00 15.32 1.31
CA THR A 246 0.69 14.32 2.13
C THR A 246 1.32 14.96 3.36
N ASP A 247 1.24 14.26 4.49
CA ASP A 247 1.88 14.66 5.75
C ASP A 247 3.34 14.20 5.86
N GLU A 248 3.83 13.46 4.86
CA GLU A 248 5.24 13.11 4.69
C GLU A 248 6.00 14.24 3.96
N ALA A 249 7.30 14.37 4.25
CA ALA A 249 8.21 15.32 3.61
C ALA A 249 8.69 14.86 2.22
N ASP A 250 8.38 13.61 1.85
CA ASP A 250 8.84 12.97 0.62
C ASP A 250 7.74 12.93 -0.45
N LEU A 251 8.15 13.03 -1.71
CA LEU A 251 7.28 12.76 -2.87
C LEU A 251 6.83 11.29 -2.88
N PRO A 252 5.74 10.94 -3.60
CA PRO A 252 5.25 9.56 -3.63
C PRO A 252 6.31 8.51 -4.00
N TYR A 253 6.44 7.49 -3.15
CA TYR A 253 7.43 6.41 -3.25
C TYR A 253 6.86 5.02 -2.92
N MET A 254 7.55 3.98 -3.34
CA MET A 254 7.19 2.59 -3.05
C MET A 254 7.83 2.09 -1.76
N ARG A 255 7.05 1.42 -0.92
CA ARG A 255 7.51 0.94 0.40
C ARG A 255 8.27 -0.40 0.41
N PRO A 256 8.04 -1.37 -0.49
CA PRO A 256 8.70 -2.68 -0.41
C PRO A 256 10.24 -2.68 -0.31
N PRO A 257 10.98 -1.78 -0.99
CA PRO A 257 12.44 -1.72 -0.88
C PRO A 257 12.97 -1.30 0.50
N LEU A 258 12.14 -0.61 1.31
CA LEU A 258 12.55 -0.12 2.65
C LEU A 258 12.97 -1.22 3.60
N SER A 259 12.47 -2.45 3.44
CA SER A 259 12.84 -3.61 4.27
C SER A 259 13.64 -4.68 3.49
N LYS A 260 13.99 -4.39 2.24
CA LYS A 260 14.60 -5.33 1.29
C LYS A 260 15.86 -4.72 0.67
N GLU A 261 15.86 -4.43 -0.63
CA GLU A 261 17.05 -4.12 -1.43
C GLU A 261 17.89 -2.95 -0.91
N LEU A 262 17.27 -1.96 -0.26
CA LEU A 262 18.02 -0.84 0.35
C LEU A 262 19.03 -1.30 1.41
N TRP A 263 18.77 -2.43 2.08
CA TRP A 263 19.67 -3.06 3.06
C TRP A 263 20.73 -3.98 2.45
N PHE A 264 20.70 -4.19 1.14
CA PHE A 264 21.63 -5.07 0.41
C PHE A 264 22.64 -4.26 -0.42
N SER A 265 22.81 -2.98 -0.12
CA SER A 265 23.78 -2.09 -0.75
C SER A 265 25.01 -1.84 0.11
N ASP A 266 26.20 -1.99 -0.47
CA ASP A 266 27.46 -1.59 0.15
C ASP A 266 27.78 -0.09 -0.07
N ASP A 267 26.99 0.59 -0.91
CA ASP A 267 27.12 2.01 -1.18
C ASP A 267 26.53 2.84 -0.02
N PRO A 268 27.33 3.62 0.73
CA PRO A 268 26.84 4.44 1.83
C PRO A 268 25.88 5.56 1.39
N SER A 269 25.98 6.01 0.13
CA SER A 269 25.10 7.07 -0.41
C SER A 269 23.66 6.60 -0.65
N VAL A 270 23.37 5.29 -0.49
CA VAL A 270 22.02 4.72 -0.64
C VAL A 270 21.00 5.38 0.29
N THR A 271 21.42 5.83 1.48
CA THR A 271 20.54 6.48 2.46
C THR A 271 20.13 7.91 2.06
N GLU A 272 20.96 8.56 1.24
CA GLU A 272 20.71 9.90 0.70
C GLU A 272 19.93 9.80 -0.62
N THR A 273 20.44 9.00 -1.55
CA THR A 273 19.90 8.88 -2.91
C THR A 273 18.60 8.09 -2.98
N LEU A 274 18.42 7.12 -2.08
CA LEU A 274 17.33 6.14 -2.10
C LEU A 274 17.18 5.42 -3.46
N ARG A 275 18.30 5.26 -4.17
CA ARG A 275 18.41 4.44 -5.37
C ARG A 275 19.00 3.10 -4.96
N PHE A 276 18.28 2.02 -5.20
CA PHE A 276 18.67 0.68 -4.79
C PHE A 276 18.98 -0.18 -6.01
N LYS A 277 19.89 -1.13 -5.84
CA LYS A 277 20.11 -2.19 -6.83
C LYS A 277 19.11 -3.30 -6.58
N GLN A 278 18.35 -3.64 -7.61
CA GLN A 278 17.49 -4.82 -7.60
C GLN A 278 18.34 -6.09 -7.52
N TRP A 279 17.72 -7.24 -7.28
CA TRP A 279 18.46 -8.52 -7.18
C TRP A 279 19.27 -8.88 -8.43
N ASN A 280 18.89 -8.35 -9.60
CA ASN A 280 19.62 -8.49 -10.87
C ASN A 280 20.74 -7.43 -11.08
N GLY A 281 21.01 -6.58 -10.08
CA GLY A 281 22.02 -5.52 -10.12
C GLY A 281 21.58 -4.20 -10.77
N LYS A 282 20.40 -4.13 -11.43
CA LYS A 282 19.91 -2.88 -12.04
C LYS A 282 19.42 -1.90 -10.98
N GLU A 283 19.82 -0.64 -11.12
CA GLU A 283 19.36 0.42 -10.23
C GLU A 283 17.91 0.84 -10.50
N ARG A 284 17.18 1.13 -9.43
CA ARG A 284 15.83 1.69 -9.45
C ARG A 284 15.71 2.75 -8.36
N SER A 285 14.96 3.81 -8.63
CA SER A 285 14.58 4.80 -7.62
C SER A 285 13.44 4.26 -6.75
N ILE A 286 13.44 4.58 -5.45
CA ILE A 286 12.28 4.32 -4.61
C ILE A 286 11.07 5.18 -5.01
N TYR A 287 11.31 6.38 -5.56
CA TYR A 287 10.26 7.30 -6.00
C TYR A 287 9.59 6.79 -7.28
N PHE A 288 8.28 6.99 -7.39
CA PHE A 288 7.54 6.48 -8.54
C PHE A 288 7.84 7.19 -9.86
N GLN A 289 8.24 8.46 -9.80
CA GLN A 289 8.67 9.25 -10.96
C GLN A 289 9.65 10.36 -10.55
N PRO A 290 10.40 10.94 -11.50
CA PRO A 290 11.29 12.06 -11.22
C PRO A 290 10.54 13.28 -10.65
N PRO A 291 11.15 14.08 -9.75
CA PRO A 291 10.52 15.28 -9.20
C PRO A 291 10.06 16.28 -10.27
N SER A 292 10.80 16.41 -11.37
CA SER A 292 10.49 17.31 -12.49
C SER A 292 9.19 16.99 -13.24
N PHE A 293 8.58 15.83 -12.98
CA PHE A 293 7.32 15.44 -13.61
C PHE A 293 6.10 15.96 -12.84
N TYR A 294 6.31 16.52 -11.64
CA TYR A 294 5.26 17.19 -10.87
C TYR A 294 5.28 18.69 -11.18
N VAL A 295 4.09 19.30 -11.21
CA VAL A 295 3.95 20.75 -11.27
C VAL A 295 3.91 21.33 -9.86
N SER A 296 4.28 22.59 -9.70
CA SER A 296 4.15 23.29 -8.43
C SER A 296 2.67 23.39 -8.01
N PRO A 297 2.31 23.20 -6.73
CA PRO A 297 0.93 23.43 -6.25
C PRO A 297 0.39 24.82 -6.60
N ARG A 298 1.27 25.85 -6.60
CA ARG A 298 0.96 27.23 -6.96
C ARG A 298 0.53 27.40 -8.42
N GLU A 299 1.14 26.63 -9.31
CA GLU A 299 0.92 26.70 -10.76
C GLU A 299 -0.17 25.73 -11.23
N LEU A 300 -0.62 24.82 -10.37
CA LEU A 300 -1.56 23.76 -10.75
C LEU A 300 -2.85 24.30 -11.40
N GLN A 301 -3.31 25.49 -11.02
CA GLN A 301 -4.53 26.11 -11.57
C GLN A 301 -4.30 26.79 -12.93
N THR A 302 -3.09 27.23 -13.23
CA THR A 302 -2.78 28.06 -14.40
C THR A 302 -1.97 27.32 -15.45
N VAL A 303 -1.25 26.26 -15.08
CA VAL A 303 -0.42 25.48 -16.01
C VAL A 303 -1.25 24.96 -17.18
N GLU A 304 -0.70 25.11 -18.38
CA GLU A 304 -1.30 24.60 -19.61
C GLU A 304 -1.38 23.08 -19.56
N ASN A 305 -2.49 22.50 -20.03
CA ASN A 305 -2.75 21.05 -20.03
C ASN A 305 -2.84 20.38 -18.64
N GLY A 306 -2.88 21.17 -17.55
CA GLY A 306 -2.99 20.64 -16.19
C GLY A 306 -1.73 19.87 -15.74
N GLY A 307 -1.88 19.01 -14.73
CA GLY A 307 -0.74 18.31 -14.16
C GLY A 307 -1.05 17.67 -12.81
N VAL A 308 -0.01 17.09 -12.19
CA VAL A 308 -0.08 16.54 -10.84
C VAL A 308 0.84 17.37 -9.96
N ALA A 309 0.29 17.97 -8.91
CA ALA A 309 1.07 18.64 -7.86
C ALA A 309 1.04 17.81 -6.57
N VAL A 310 2.10 17.93 -5.77
CA VAL A 310 2.18 17.32 -4.45
C VAL A 310 2.44 18.41 -3.41
N LEU A 311 1.53 18.51 -2.45
CA LEU A 311 1.68 19.36 -1.27
C LEU A 311 2.18 18.50 -0.11
N MET A 312 3.49 18.54 0.12
CA MET A 312 4.20 17.81 1.18
C MET A 312 4.11 18.54 2.52
N ASP A 313 4.43 17.85 3.62
CA ASP A 313 4.39 18.39 4.99
C ASP A 313 3.05 19.06 5.35
N ARG A 314 1.94 18.54 4.82
CA ARG A 314 0.59 19.03 5.08
C ARG A 314 -0.36 17.89 5.37
N LYS A 315 -0.90 17.88 6.59
CA LYS A 315 -1.90 16.90 7.01
C LYS A 315 -3.31 17.44 6.81
N VAL A 316 -4.16 16.68 6.14
CA VAL A 316 -5.62 16.95 6.20
C VAL A 316 -6.13 16.54 7.58
N THR A 317 -6.74 17.47 8.30
CA THR A 317 -7.21 17.27 9.69
C THR A 317 -8.73 17.27 9.81
N HIS A 318 -9.44 17.81 8.82
CA HIS A 318 -10.90 17.84 8.78
C HIS A 318 -11.39 17.72 7.35
N MET A 319 -12.54 17.06 7.17
CA MET A 319 -13.22 16.95 5.88
C MET A 319 -14.70 17.29 6.07
N ASP A 320 -15.16 18.33 5.38
CA ASP A 320 -16.58 18.66 5.20
C ASP A 320 -17.06 18.05 3.88
N VAL A 321 -17.77 16.92 4.00
CA VAL A 321 -18.32 16.19 2.86
C VAL A 321 -19.45 16.98 2.18
N ARG A 322 -20.23 17.78 2.93
CA ARG A 322 -21.36 18.52 2.36
C ARG A 322 -20.90 19.75 1.60
N GLY A 323 -19.89 20.44 2.14
CA GLY A 323 -19.25 21.58 1.49
C GLY A 323 -18.21 21.20 0.44
N SER A 324 -17.90 19.91 0.27
CA SER A 324 -16.80 19.39 -0.55
C SER A 324 -15.48 20.11 -0.29
N LYS A 325 -15.10 20.17 0.99
CA LYS A 325 -13.88 20.87 1.46
C LYS A 325 -13.08 20.03 2.43
N VAL A 326 -11.78 20.27 2.45
CA VAL A 326 -10.87 19.78 3.48
C VAL A 326 -10.17 20.95 4.17
N LYS A 327 -9.76 20.73 5.41
CA LYS A 327 -8.92 21.66 6.17
C LYS A 327 -7.58 21.00 6.49
N LEU A 328 -6.50 21.72 6.21
CA LEU A 328 -5.14 21.32 6.51
C LEU A 328 -4.74 21.65 7.95
N SER A 329 -3.60 21.12 8.39
CA SER A 329 -3.05 21.32 9.74
C SER A 329 -2.68 22.77 10.06
N ASP A 330 -2.36 23.59 9.05
CA ASP A 330 -2.10 25.02 9.18
C ASP A 330 -3.38 25.88 9.13
N GLY A 331 -4.54 25.25 8.94
CA GLY A 331 -5.84 25.90 8.86
C GLY A 331 -6.29 26.25 7.44
N THR A 332 -5.44 26.07 6.43
CA THR A 332 -5.79 26.28 5.01
C THR A 332 -6.95 25.38 4.60
N GLU A 333 -7.89 25.91 3.80
CA GLU A 333 -9.00 25.15 3.25
C GLU A 333 -8.82 24.91 1.75
N ILE A 334 -9.16 23.71 1.31
CA ILE A 334 -9.14 23.33 -0.12
C ILE A 334 -10.49 22.71 -0.46
N SER A 335 -11.18 23.28 -1.44
CA SER A 335 -12.40 22.69 -2.01
C SER A 335 -12.06 21.68 -3.10
N TYR A 336 -12.95 20.71 -3.35
CA TYR A 336 -12.73 19.68 -4.36
C TYR A 336 -14.01 19.30 -5.11
N ASP A 337 -13.86 18.83 -6.35
CA ASP A 337 -14.98 18.19 -7.07
C ASP A 337 -15.05 16.71 -6.70
N LYS A 338 -13.92 16.00 -6.82
CA LYS A 338 -13.79 14.57 -6.52
C LYS A 338 -12.60 14.34 -5.59
N CYS A 339 -12.80 13.52 -4.56
CA CYS A 339 -11.78 13.22 -3.57
C CYS A 339 -11.46 11.72 -3.48
N LEU A 340 -10.18 11.39 -3.33
CA LEU A 340 -9.70 10.08 -2.94
C LEU A 340 -9.10 10.13 -1.54
N ILE A 341 -9.57 9.27 -0.64
CA ILE A 341 -8.91 8.98 0.63
C ILE A 341 -7.97 7.79 0.43
N ALA A 342 -6.67 8.04 0.50
CA ALA A 342 -5.61 7.04 0.36
C ALA A 342 -4.58 7.21 1.50
N THR A 343 -5.10 7.42 2.71
CA THR A 343 -4.34 7.71 3.95
C THR A 343 -3.54 6.53 4.48
N GLY A 344 -3.64 5.36 3.86
CA GLY A 344 -2.93 4.15 4.25
C GLY A 344 -3.26 3.73 5.69
N GLY A 345 -2.22 3.49 6.49
CA GLY A 345 -2.36 3.14 7.89
C GLY A 345 -1.17 3.56 8.73
N VAL A 346 -1.34 3.44 10.04
CA VAL A 346 -0.38 3.77 11.09
C VAL A 346 0.11 2.48 11.73
N PRO A 347 1.43 2.28 11.91
CA PRO A 347 1.95 1.10 12.59
C PRO A 347 1.33 0.91 13.97
N ARG A 348 0.95 -0.33 14.30
CA ARG A 348 0.56 -0.69 15.66
C ARG A 348 1.77 -0.61 16.57
N ASN A 349 1.55 -0.08 17.77
CA ASN A 349 2.51 -0.17 18.85
C ASN A 349 2.07 -1.20 19.90
N LEU A 350 3.00 -1.70 20.69
CA LEU A 350 2.68 -2.53 21.84
C LEU A 350 2.32 -1.64 23.03
N GLN A 351 1.16 -1.89 23.66
CA GLN A 351 0.72 -1.12 24.84
C GLN A 351 1.77 -1.09 25.97
N VAL A 352 2.57 -2.17 26.10
CA VAL A 352 3.65 -2.23 27.10
C VAL A 352 4.78 -1.25 26.79
N ILE A 353 5.05 -0.95 25.52
CA ILE A 353 6.04 0.06 25.08
C ILE A 353 5.46 1.46 25.27
N GLU A 354 4.20 1.67 24.88
CA GLU A 354 3.53 2.97 25.05
C GLU A 354 3.53 3.44 26.51
N ARG A 355 3.43 2.49 27.44
CA ARG A 355 3.43 2.73 28.90
C ARG A 355 4.82 2.74 29.53
N ALA A 356 5.88 2.42 28.79
CA ALA A 356 7.24 2.25 29.32
C ALA A 356 8.02 3.55 29.56
N GLY A 357 7.44 4.70 29.21
CA GLY A 357 8.05 6.03 29.37
C GLY A 357 8.87 6.48 28.16
N GLU A 358 9.28 7.75 28.18
CA GLU A 358 9.86 8.44 27.01
C GLU A 358 11.21 7.85 26.55
N GLU A 359 12.05 7.39 27.49
CA GLU A 359 13.36 6.83 27.13
C GLU A 359 13.27 5.52 26.34
N VAL A 360 12.24 4.70 26.59
CA VAL A 360 11.97 3.50 25.79
C VAL A 360 11.39 3.87 24.43
N LYS A 361 10.45 4.83 24.39
CA LYS A 361 9.84 5.30 23.13
C LYS A 361 10.88 5.86 22.16
N LYS A 362 11.82 6.68 22.63
CA LYS A 362 12.94 7.21 21.81
C LYS A 362 13.84 6.13 21.22
N ARG A 363 13.88 4.95 21.84
CA ARG A 363 14.68 3.78 21.41
C ARG A 363 13.80 2.69 20.79
N THR A 364 12.62 3.07 20.31
CA THR A 364 11.72 2.16 19.60
C THR A 364 11.36 2.75 18.24
N THR A 365 11.68 2.02 17.17
CA THR A 365 11.24 2.36 15.80
C THR A 365 9.97 1.59 15.44
N LEU A 366 8.99 2.30 14.89
CA LEU A 366 7.81 1.70 14.25
C LEU A 366 8.00 1.78 12.73
N PHE A 367 8.56 0.73 12.14
CA PHE A 367 9.13 0.80 10.80
C PHE A 367 8.07 0.93 9.69
N ARG A 368 8.06 2.04 8.94
CA ARG A 368 7.07 2.27 7.86
C ARG A 368 7.54 3.15 6.70
N LYS A 369 8.33 4.18 6.98
CA LYS A 369 8.65 5.29 6.07
C LYS A 369 10.15 5.38 5.78
N ILE A 370 10.53 6.24 4.85
CA ILE A 370 11.94 6.57 4.53
C ILE A 370 12.69 7.05 5.79
N GLU A 371 12.06 7.86 6.62
CA GLU A 371 12.65 8.34 7.89
C GLU A 371 13.02 7.18 8.82
N ASP A 372 12.18 6.14 8.90
CA ASP A 372 12.45 4.95 9.72
C ASP A 372 13.60 4.12 9.16
N PHE A 373 13.68 4.00 7.84
CA PHE A 373 14.80 3.35 7.16
C PHE A 373 16.12 4.07 7.50
N ARG A 374 16.19 5.40 7.29
CA ARG A 374 17.39 6.19 7.58
C ARG A 374 17.78 6.10 9.06
N ALA A 375 16.80 6.22 9.97
CA ALA A 375 17.05 6.13 11.40
C ALA A 375 17.55 4.74 11.83
N LEU A 376 16.91 3.67 11.33
CA LEU A 376 17.29 2.31 11.69
C LEU A 376 18.63 1.89 11.06
N GLU A 377 18.92 2.34 9.84
CA GLU A 377 20.20 2.09 9.16
C GLU A 377 21.34 2.70 9.97
N LYS A 378 21.18 3.96 10.39
CA LYS A 378 22.12 4.63 11.30
C LYS A 378 22.30 3.87 12.61
N VAL A 379 21.19 3.50 13.26
CA VAL A 379 21.20 2.70 14.50
C VAL A 379 21.96 1.38 14.33
N SER A 380 21.82 0.71 13.19
CA SER A 380 22.51 -0.55 12.91
C SER A 380 24.02 -0.44 12.83
N ARG A 381 24.56 0.73 12.47
CA ARG A 381 26.00 1.01 12.41
C ARG A 381 26.57 1.47 13.76
N GLU A 382 25.79 2.22 14.53
CA GLU A 382 26.26 2.88 15.75
C GLU A 382 26.10 2.04 17.02
N LEU A 383 25.09 1.17 17.09
CA LEU A 383 24.74 0.42 18.30
C LEU A 383 25.16 -1.05 18.20
N LYS A 384 25.09 -1.76 19.34
CA LYS A 384 25.59 -3.13 19.46
C LYS A 384 24.50 -4.19 19.53
N SER A 385 23.26 -3.83 19.85
CA SER A 385 22.15 -4.77 19.73
C SER A 385 20.80 -4.16 19.38
N ILE A 386 20.08 -4.82 18.48
CA ILE A 386 18.72 -4.46 18.06
C ILE A 386 17.79 -5.65 18.32
N THR A 387 16.66 -5.39 18.97
CA THR A 387 15.59 -6.39 19.13
C THR A 387 14.37 -6.03 18.29
N ILE A 388 14.00 -6.92 17.37
CA ILE A 388 12.76 -6.86 16.60
C ILE A 388 11.67 -7.62 17.36
N ILE A 389 10.55 -6.95 17.65
CA ILE A 389 9.36 -7.57 18.22
C ILE A 389 8.31 -7.71 17.12
N GLY A 390 8.04 -8.95 16.73
CA GLY A 390 7.10 -9.30 15.67
C GLY A 390 7.68 -10.34 14.70
N GLY A 391 6.94 -11.45 14.53
CA GLY A 391 7.31 -12.56 13.65
C GLY A 391 6.67 -12.48 12.26
N GLY A 392 5.98 -11.39 11.92
CA GLY A 392 5.36 -11.23 10.59
C GLY A 392 6.39 -11.08 9.47
N PHE A 393 5.91 -10.96 8.22
CA PHE A 393 6.77 -10.79 7.04
C PHE A 393 7.72 -9.60 7.19
N LEU A 394 7.22 -8.40 7.50
CA LEU A 394 8.06 -7.20 7.69
C LEU A 394 9.14 -7.40 8.78
N GLY A 395 8.77 -7.98 9.94
CA GLY A 395 9.72 -8.23 11.01
C GLY A 395 10.81 -9.22 10.60
N SER A 396 10.46 -10.23 9.80
CA SER A 396 11.39 -11.25 9.31
C SER A 396 12.27 -10.74 8.17
N GLU A 397 11.76 -9.86 7.29
CA GLU A 397 12.55 -9.13 6.29
C GLU A 397 13.62 -8.27 6.97
N LEU A 398 13.22 -7.46 7.96
CA LEU A 398 14.16 -6.65 8.75
C LEU A 398 15.17 -7.51 9.53
N ALA A 399 14.74 -8.66 10.06
CA ALA A 399 15.64 -9.59 10.74
C ALA A 399 16.72 -10.11 9.80
N CYS A 400 16.35 -10.52 8.57
CA CYS A 400 17.32 -10.96 7.57
C CYS A 400 18.24 -9.81 7.11
N ALA A 401 17.66 -8.63 6.88
CA ALA A 401 18.40 -7.44 6.45
C ALA A 401 19.47 -7.01 7.45
N LEU A 402 19.11 -6.93 8.75
CA LEU A 402 20.04 -6.59 9.82
C LEU A 402 20.99 -7.75 10.13
N GLY A 403 20.48 -8.99 10.14
CA GLY A 403 21.25 -10.21 10.39
C GLY A 403 22.41 -10.38 9.41
N ARG A 404 22.18 -10.14 8.12
CA ARG A 404 23.22 -10.19 7.08
C ARG A 404 24.46 -9.36 7.42
N ARG A 405 24.27 -8.19 8.04
CA ARG A 405 25.36 -7.27 8.40
C ARG A 405 25.85 -7.45 9.85
N SER A 406 25.26 -8.39 10.60
CA SER A 406 25.52 -8.59 12.02
C SER A 406 27.00 -8.89 12.30
N ALA A 407 27.60 -9.80 11.53
CA ALA A 407 28.99 -10.20 11.68
C ALA A 407 29.95 -9.05 11.34
N ASP A 408 29.72 -8.37 10.22
CA ASP A 408 30.58 -7.27 9.73
C ASP A 408 30.55 -6.06 10.67
N LEU A 409 29.41 -5.78 11.30
CA LEU A 409 29.22 -4.64 12.21
C LEU A 409 29.42 -5.00 13.70
N GLY A 410 29.56 -6.29 14.03
CA GLY A 410 29.53 -6.77 15.41
C GLY A 410 28.20 -6.41 16.11
N LEU A 411 27.09 -6.49 15.39
CA LEU A 411 25.74 -6.15 15.82
C LEU A 411 24.98 -7.42 16.22
N GLU A 412 24.47 -7.50 17.44
CA GLU A 412 23.56 -8.57 17.86
C GLU A 412 22.12 -8.25 17.41
N VAL A 413 21.52 -9.16 16.64
CA VAL A 413 20.12 -9.04 16.21
C VAL A 413 19.29 -10.12 16.90
N VAL A 414 18.28 -9.70 17.65
CA VAL A 414 17.29 -10.58 18.26
C VAL A 414 15.95 -10.36 17.58
N GLN A 415 15.26 -11.43 17.17
CA GLN A 415 13.85 -11.37 16.78
C GLN A 415 13.02 -12.14 17.80
N MET A 416 11.93 -11.55 18.29
CA MET A 416 11.05 -12.23 19.25
C MET A 416 9.57 -12.04 18.94
N PHE A 417 8.78 -13.06 19.23
CA PHE A 417 7.35 -13.08 18.99
C PHE A 417 6.66 -14.22 19.75
N PRO A 418 5.34 -14.13 20.00
CA PRO A 418 4.60 -15.12 20.78
C PRO A 418 4.27 -16.40 20.00
N GLU A 419 4.31 -16.38 18.67
CA GLU A 419 4.07 -17.55 17.83
C GLU A 419 5.23 -18.58 17.94
N LYS A 420 4.95 -19.82 17.52
CA LYS A 420 5.94 -20.92 17.50
C LYS A 420 7.04 -20.76 16.46
N GLY A 421 6.83 -19.91 15.46
CA GLY A 421 7.76 -19.67 14.36
C GLY A 421 7.40 -18.42 13.56
N ASN A 422 8.32 -17.99 12.71
CA ASN A 422 8.14 -16.86 11.81
C ASN A 422 6.89 -17.07 10.93
N MET A 423 6.12 -15.99 10.79
CA MET A 423 4.84 -15.91 10.09
C MET A 423 3.80 -16.95 10.55
N GLY A 424 3.85 -17.44 11.79
CA GLY A 424 2.99 -18.52 12.29
C GLY A 424 1.49 -18.25 12.34
N LYS A 425 1.04 -17.01 12.08
CA LYS A 425 -0.39 -16.67 11.86
C LYS A 425 -0.87 -16.91 10.42
N VAL A 426 0.07 -17.05 9.49
CA VAL A 426 -0.19 -17.26 8.06
C VAL A 426 0.27 -18.66 7.70
N LEU A 427 1.54 -18.98 7.94
CA LEU A 427 2.16 -20.22 7.50
C LEU A 427 1.84 -21.38 8.47
N PRO A 428 1.55 -22.59 7.94
CA PRO A 428 1.54 -23.83 8.72
C PRO A 428 2.90 -24.11 9.37
N GLU A 429 2.88 -24.97 10.40
CA GLU A 429 4.02 -25.24 11.29
C GLU A 429 5.30 -25.63 10.55
N TYR A 430 5.22 -26.51 9.53
CA TYR A 430 6.40 -26.92 8.73
C TYR A 430 7.14 -25.72 8.14
N LEU A 431 6.45 -24.90 7.34
CA LEU A 431 7.08 -23.79 6.64
C LEU A 431 7.42 -22.65 7.60
N SER A 432 6.62 -22.42 8.64
CA SER A 432 6.93 -21.46 9.71
C SER A 432 8.23 -21.81 10.43
N ASN A 433 8.45 -23.09 10.75
CA ASN A 433 9.69 -23.57 11.36
C ASN A 433 10.87 -23.49 10.37
N TRP A 434 10.67 -23.86 9.11
CA TRP A 434 11.70 -23.72 8.08
C TRP A 434 12.15 -22.26 7.94
N THR A 435 11.21 -21.31 7.89
CA THR A 435 11.55 -19.88 7.83
C THR A 435 12.29 -19.41 9.08
N THR A 436 11.90 -19.92 10.25
CA THR A 436 12.60 -19.61 11.51
C THR A 436 14.06 -20.05 11.45
N GLU A 437 14.33 -21.25 10.93
CA GLU A 437 15.70 -21.74 10.73
C GLU A 437 16.45 -20.94 9.66
N LYS A 438 15.78 -20.51 8.59
CA LYS A 438 16.37 -19.57 7.61
C LYS A 438 16.82 -18.29 8.31
N VAL A 439 15.96 -17.65 9.09
CA VAL A 439 16.28 -16.39 9.78
C VAL A 439 17.46 -16.59 10.74
N LYS A 440 17.51 -17.71 11.48
CA LYS A 440 18.65 -18.06 12.33
C LYS A 440 19.97 -18.20 11.56
N LYS A 441 19.93 -18.75 10.33
CA LYS A 441 21.12 -18.87 9.46
C LYS A 441 21.69 -17.52 9.02
N GLU A 442 20.91 -16.43 9.08
CA GLU A 442 21.39 -15.06 8.86
C GLU A 442 22.13 -14.48 10.09
N GLY A 443 22.34 -15.26 11.16
CA GLY A 443 22.99 -14.81 12.39
C GLY A 443 22.04 -14.18 13.42
N VAL A 444 20.72 -14.26 13.19
CA VAL A 444 19.71 -13.71 14.11
C VAL A 444 19.40 -14.69 15.24
N THR A 445 19.37 -14.19 16.48
CA THR A 445 18.81 -14.94 17.60
C THR A 445 17.29 -14.86 17.58
N VAL A 446 16.60 -15.95 17.27
CA VAL A 446 15.13 -15.99 17.24
C VAL A 446 14.57 -16.58 18.52
N LEU A 447 13.68 -15.83 19.20
CA LEU A 447 13.00 -16.21 20.43
C LEU A 447 11.50 -16.39 20.15
N THR A 448 11.09 -17.63 19.99
CA THR A 448 9.67 -18.03 19.87
C THR A 448 9.02 -18.09 21.25
N ASP A 449 7.68 -18.18 21.27
CA ASP A 449 6.87 -18.26 22.49
C ASP A 449 7.15 -17.10 23.46
N ALA A 450 7.61 -15.97 22.92
CA ALA A 450 8.10 -14.82 23.66
C ALA A 450 7.00 -13.77 23.84
N VAL A 451 6.23 -13.91 24.93
CA VAL A 451 5.21 -12.93 25.30
C VAL A 451 5.84 -11.81 26.13
N VAL A 452 5.94 -10.61 25.55
CA VAL A 452 6.47 -9.42 26.26
C VAL A 452 5.53 -9.01 27.40
N LYS A 453 6.06 -8.97 28.62
CA LYS A 453 5.31 -8.58 29.84
C LYS A 453 5.60 -7.14 30.25
N ASN A 454 6.86 -6.71 30.16
CA ASN A 454 7.27 -5.36 30.55
C ASN A 454 8.49 -4.91 29.74
N VAL A 455 8.56 -3.62 29.46
CA VAL A 455 9.72 -2.97 28.84
C VAL A 455 10.13 -1.80 29.72
N SER A 456 11.42 -1.61 29.95
CA SER A 456 11.94 -0.50 30.75
C SER A 456 13.33 -0.10 30.27
N TYR A 457 13.76 1.12 30.54
CA TYR A 457 15.13 1.57 30.29
C TYR A 457 15.92 1.60 31.59
N LYS A 458 17.01 0.83 31.67
CA LYS A 458 17.86 0.69 32.86
C LYS A 458 19.29 0.38 32.45
N ASP A 459 20.25 0.96 33.16
CA ASP A 459 21.69 0.71 32.96
C ASP A 459 22.14 0.98 31.51
N GLY A 460 21.59 2.02 30.89
CA GLY A 460 21.91 2.40 29.51
C GLY A 460 21.28 1.51 28.42
N LYS A 461 20.46 0.51 28.78
CA LYS A 461 19.84 -0.45 27.84
C LYS A 461 18.33 -0.52 28.00
N VAL A 462 17.65 -0.87 26.93
CA VAL A 462 16.25 -1.33 26.98
C VAL A 462 16.23 -2.76 27.51
N GLN A 463 15.47 -3.01 28.58
CA GLN A 463 15.27 -4.34 29.16
C GLN A 463 13.85 -4.81 28.86
N ILE A 464 13.73 -5.88 28.07
CA ILE A 464 12.48 -6.53 27.69
C ILE A 464 12.32 -7.78 28.55
N ARG A 465 11.32 -7.78 29.42
CA ARG A 465 10.99 -8.93 30.29
C ARG A 465 9.82 -9.70 29.69
N MET A 466 10.02 -10.99 29.46
CA MET A 466 9.00 -11.91 28.98
C MET A 466 8.15 -12.47 30.13
N LYS A 467 6.99 -13.05 29.80
CA LYS A 467 6.07 -13.67 30.76
C LYS A 467 6.68 -14.88 31.46
N ASP A 468 7.52 -15.64 30.76
CA ASP A 468 8.23 -16.83 31.27
C ASP A 468 9.44 -16.50 32.16
N GLY A 469 9.76 -15.21 32.35
CA GLY A 469 10.84 -14.75 33.21
C GLY A 469 12.15 -14.44 32.49
N ARG A 470 12.32 -14.86 31.21
CA ARG A 470 13.49 -14.47 30.40
C ARG A 470 13.55 -12.94 30.25
N VAL A 471 14.78 -12.42 30.15
CA VAL A 471 15.04 -10.98 29.96
C VAL A 471 16.02 -10.79 28.82
N VAL A 472 15.66 -9.94 27.86
CA VAL A 472 16.56 -9.48 26.79
C VAL A 472 16.97 -8.05 27.08
N LYS A 473 18.27 -7.75 26.99
CA LYS A 473 18.81 -6.40 27.09
C LYS A 473 19.29 -5.96 25.72
N THR A 474 18.84 -4.80 25.25
CA THR A 474 19.13 -4.33 23.90
C THR A 474 19.36 -2.83 23.86
N ASP A 475 20.05 -2.32 22.84
CA ASP A 475 20.22 -0.88 22.64
C ASP A 475 18.97 -0.23 22.03
N HIS A 476 18.35 -0.91 21.06
CA HIS A 476 17.21 -0.38 20.31
C HIS A 476 16.17 -1.46 20.01
N VAL A 477 14.91 -1.04 19.89
CA VAL A 477 13.78 -1.92 19.60
C VAL A 477 13.16 -1.53 18.26
N VAL A 478 12.76 -2.52 17.47
CA VAL A 478 11.87 -2.33 16.32
C VAL A 478 10.58 -3.09 16.58
N ALA A 479 9.43 -2.43 16.56
CA ALA A 479 8.14 -3.12 16.68
C ALA A 479 7.48 -3.25 15.29
N ALA A 480 7.26 -4.49 14.86
CA ALA A 480 6.67 -4.85 13.57
C ALA A 480 5.43 -5.75 13.79
N VAL A 481 4.42 -5.21 14.46
CA VAL A 481 3.25 -5.96 14.99
C VAL A 481 1.93 -5.66 14.26
N GLY A 482 2.04 -5.20 13.00
CA GLY A 482 0.91 -4.89 12.12
C GLY A 482 0.58 -3.41 12.02
N LEU A 483 -0.54 -3.10 11.40
CA LEU A 483 -0.99 -1.76 11.04
C LEU A 483 -2.44 -1.54 11.48
N GLU A 484 -2.80 -0.31 11.79
CA GLU A 484 -4.19 0.15 11.83
C GLU A 484 -4.47 1.07 10.63
N PRO A 485 -5.59 0.94 9.93
CA PRO A 485 -5.94 1.86 8.85
C PRO A 485 -6.14 3.28 9.40
N ASN A 486 -5.65 4.29 8.67
CA ASN A 486 -5.73 5.68 9.11
C ASN A 486 -7.12 6.25 8.80
N VAL A 487 -8.03 6.08 9.75
CA VAL A 487 -9.45 6.46 9.67
C VAL A 487 -9.79 7.76 10.41
N GLU A 488 -8.80 8.59 10.75
CA GLU A 488 -9.00 9.81 11.55
C GLU A 488 -10.04 10.76 10.93
N LEU A 489 -10.07 10.88 9.60
CA LEU A 489 -10.99 11.75 8.87
C LEU A 489 -12.44 11.27 8.89
N ALA A 490 -12.69 9.98 9.18
CA ALA A 490 -14.03 9.41 9.20
C ALA A 490 -14.97 10.16 10.14
N ARG A 491 -14.44 10.63 11.29
CA ARG A 491 -15.22 11.35 12.30
C ARG A 491 -15.76 12.68 11.77
N SER A 492 -14.89 13.51 11.20
CA SER A 492 -15.32 14.80 10.62
C SER A 492 -16.19 14.61 9.39
N ALA A 493 -15.86 13.62 8.57
CA ALA A 493 -16.52 13.36 7.30
C ALA A 493 -17.87 12.61 7.46
N GLY A 494 -18.15 12.05 8.64
CA GLY A 494 -19.31 11.18 8.87
C GLY A 494 -19.28 9.92 8.01
N LEU A 495 -18.10 9.40 7.70
CA LEU A 495 -17.91 8.18 6.88
C LEU A 495 -17.92 6.93 7.76
N GLU A 496 -18.43 5.84 7.21
CA GLU A 496 -18.53 4.56 7.92
C GLU A 496 -17.16 3.86 7.95
N VAL A 497 -16.79 3.35 9.13
CA VAL A 497 -15.60 2.54 9.35
C VAL A 497 -16.05 1.16 9.80
N ASP A 498 -15.45 0.12 9.22
CA ASP A 498 -15.75 -1.25 9.58
C ASP A 498 -15.17 -1.59 10.96
N SER A 499 -15.99 -2.09 11.89
CA SER A 499 -15.54 -2.39 13.26
C SER A 499 -14.70 -3.65 13.38
N ASP A 500 -14.86 -4.59 12.43
CA ASP A 500 -14.30 -5.93 12.55
C ASP A 500 -12.95 -6.01 11.84
N PHE A 501 -12.86 -5.43 10.64
CA PHE A 501 -11.64 -5.44 9.83
C PHE A 501 -10.88 -4.10 9.86
N GLY A 502 -11.50 -3.04 10.37
CA GLY A 502 -11.00 -1.66 10.27
C GLY A 502 -11.13 -1.09 8.85
N GLY A 503 -10.95 0.23 8.73
CA GLY A 503 -10.90 0.92 7.44
C GLY A 503 -12.26 1.46 6.98
N TYR A 504 -12.23 2.37 6.01
CA TYR A 504 -13.46 2.98 5.48
C TYR A 504 -14.23 1.96 4.65
N ARG A 505 -15.51 1.77 4.95
CA ARG A 505 -16.36 0.91 4.13
C ARG A 505 -16.65 1.59 2.80
N VAL A 506 -16.43 0.86 1.72
CA VAL A 506 -16.72 1.33 0.35
C VAL A 506 -17.67 0.40 -0.39
N ASN A 507 -18.37 0.90 -1.39
CA ASN A 507 -19.15 0.04 -2.29
C ASN A 507 -18.25 -0.71 -3.30
N ALA A 508 -18.85 -1.42 -4.25
CA ALA A 508 -18.12 -2.16 -5.28
C ALA A 508 -17.23 -1.27 -6.16
N GLU A 509 -17.59 -0.01 -6.36
CA GLU A 509 -16.84 0.97 -7.16
C GLU A 509 -15.81 1.76 -6.33
N LEU A 510 -15.55 1.32 -5.10
CA LEU A 510 -14.65 1.95 -4.12
C LEU A 510 -15.14 3.31 -3.58
N GLN A 511 -16.42 3.64 -3.74
CA GLN A 511 -17.01 4.88 -3.21
C GLN A 511 -17.38 4.74 -1.73
N ALA A 512 -17.00 5.75 -0.93
CA ALA A 512 -17.57 6.01 0.39
C ALA A 512 -18.73 7.02 0.32
N ARG A 513 -18.71 7.92 -0.68
CA ARG A 513 -19.78 8.85 -1.08
C ARG A 513 -19.75 9.05 -2.60
N ALA A 514 -20.76 9.72 -3.15
CA ALA A 514 -20.90 9.94 -4.59
C ALA A 514 -19.66 10.57 -5.25
N ASN A 515 -18.93 11.44 -4.55
CA ASN A 515 -17.70 12.07 -5.02
C ASN A 515 -16.48 11.77 -4.13
N ILE A 516 -16.53 10.73 -3.29
CA ILE A 516 -15.43 10.34 -2.39
C ILE A 516 -15.17 8.84 -2.54
N TRP A 517 -13.94 8.50 -2.95
CA TRP A 517 -13.44 7.13 -3.05
C TRP A 517 -12.42 6.84 -1.97
N VAL A 518 -12.17 5.56 -1.69
CA VAL A 518 -11.10 5.10 -0.79
C VAL A 518 -10.33 3.97 -1.45
N ALA A 519 -8.99 4.02 -1.39
CA ALA A 519 -8.12 3.00 -1.98
C ALA A 519 -6.92 2.66 -1.06
N GLY A 520 -6.24 1.56 -1.38
CA GLY A 520 -5.09 1.08 -0.60
C GLY A 520 -5.45 0.61 0.82
N ASP A 521 -4.47 0.62 1.73
CA ASP A 521 -4.59 0.00 3.07
C ASP A 521 -5.76 0.55 3.92
N ALA A 522 -6.27 1.75 3.59
CA ALA A 522 -7.37 2.39 4.30
C ALA A 522 -8.77 1.87 3.90
N ALA A 523 -8.89 1.17 2.77
CA ALA A 523 -10.17 0.73 2.23
C ALA A 523 -10.58 -0.64 2.79
N CYS A 524 -11.76 -0.70 3.41
CA CYS A 524 -12.48 -1.94 3.66
C CYS A 524 -13.45 -2.19 2.50
N PHE A 525 -12.99 -2.93 1.49
CA PHE A 525 -13.73 -3.22 0.27
C PHE A 525 -14.53 -4.52 0.39
N TYR A 526 -15.38 -4.78 -0.59
CA TYR A 526 -16.12 -6.04 -0.70
C TYR A 526 -15.45 -6.91 -1.76
N ASP A 527 -14.75 -7.95 -1.32
CA ASP A 527 -14.21 -8.99 -2.18
C ASP A 527 -15.37 -9.87 -2.68
N ILE A 528 -15.44 -10.07 -3.99
CA ILE A 528 -16.53 -10.78 -4.64
C ILE A 528 -16.68 -12.24 -4.16
N LYS A 529 -15.60 -12.87 -3.69
CA LYS A 529 -15.63 -14.24 -3.15
C LYS A 529 -15.55 -14.28 -1.63
N LEU A 530 -14.81 -13.35 -1.03
CA LEU A 530 -14.44 -13.44 0.39
C LEU A 530 -15.23 -12.48 1.29
N GLY A 531 -16.08 -11.63 0.72
CA GLY A 531 -16.88 -10.66 1.45
C GLY A 531 -16.08 -9.44 1.89
N ARG A 532 -16.48 -8.80 3.00
CA ARG A 532 -15.79 -7.61 3.51
C ARG A 532 -14.36 -7.97 3.94
N ARG A 533 -13.38 -7.21 3.45
CA ARG A 533 -11.97 -7.35 3.85
C ARG A 533 -11.20 -6.04 3.70
N ARG A 534 -10.04 -6.02 4.34
CA ARG A 534 -8.98 -5.03 4.19
C ARG A 534 -7.66 -5.76 3.98
N VAL A 535 -6.76 -5.20 3.19
CA VAL A 535 -5.43 -5.79 2.92
C VAL A 535 -4.33 -4.73 2.92
N GLU A 536 -3.10 -5.17 3.16
CA GLU A 536 -1.90 -4.32 3.23
C GLU A 536 -0.93 -4.72 2.10
N HIS A 537 -1.45 -4.75 0.86
CA HIS A 537 -0.73 -5.24 -0.31
C HIS A 537 -0.38 -4.08 -1.25
N HIS A 538 0.86 -4.07 -1.74
CA HIS A 538 1.27 -3.14 -2.79
C HIS A 538 0.40 -3.28 -4.05
N ASP A 539 0.13 -4.52 -4.48
CA ASP A 539 -0.76 -4.84 -5.60
C ASP A 539 -2.16 -4.23 -5.41
N HIS A 540 -2.78 -4.43 -4.24
CA HIS A 540 -4.07 -3.82 -3.91
C HIS A 540 -4.01 -2.29 -4.05
N ALA A 541 -2.99 -1.64 -3.48
CA ALA A 541 -2.87 -0.19 -3.54
C ALA A 541 -2.74 0.32 -4.99
N VAL A 542 -1.98 -0.36 -5.84
CA VAL A 542 -1.86 -0.02 -7.26
C VAL A 542 -3.20 -0.18 -7.98
N VAL A 543 -3.83 -1.37 -7.88
CA VAL A 543 -5.04 -1.68 -8.65
C VAL A 543 -6.26 -0.91 -8.14
N SER A 544 -6.45 -0.80 -6.82
CA SER A 544 -7.56 -0.03 -6.24
C SER A 544 -7.39 1.48 -6.46
N GLY A 545 -6.16 2.00 -6.39
CA GLY A 545 -5.86 3.40 -6.70
C GLY A 545 -6.14 3.71 -8.17
N ARG A 546 -5.67 2.86 -9.08
CA ARG A 546 -5.96 3.00 -10.51
C ARG A 546 -7.46 2.97 -10.78
N LEU A 547 -8.19 1.98 -10.25
CA LEU A 547 -9.64 1.86 -10.41
C LEU A 547 -10.37 3.08 -9.85
N ALA A 548 -9.99 3.56 -8.66
CA ALA A 548 -10.57 4.77 -8.10
C ALA A 548 -10.36 5.97 -9.04
N GLY A 549 -9.17 6.13 -9.63
CA GLY A 549 -8.92 7.17 -10.63
C GLY A 549 -9.74 7.01 -11.93
N GLU A 550 -10.00 5.76 -12.36
CA GLU A 550 -10.88 5.48 -13.50
C GLU A 550 -12.33 5.87 -13.18
N ASN A 551 -12.82 5.51 -11.98
CA ASN A 551 -14.18 5.82 -11.55
C ASN A 551 -14.36 7.32 -11.27
N MET A 552 -13.34 7.98 -10.74
CA MET A 552 -13.28 9.43 -10.64
C MET A 552 -13.34 10.10 -12.02
N THR A 553 -12.99 9.42 -13.11
CA THR A 553 -13.14 9.89 -14.49
C THR A 553 -14.30 9.21 -15.24
N GLY A 554 -15.31 8.72 -14.49
CA GLY A 554 -16.59 8.26 -15.04
C GLY A 554 -16.58 6.84 -15.62
N ALA A 555 -15.68 5.96 -15.17
CA ALA A 555 -15.66 4.57 -15.65
C ALA A 555 -16.71 3.66 -15.00
N ASP A 556 -17.18 3.97 -13.79
CA ASP A 556 -18.19 3.22 -13.03
C ASP A 556 -17.95 1.70 -12.99
N LYS A 557 -16.69 1.30 -12.79
CA LYS A 557 -16.25 -0.11 -12.79
C LYS A 557 -16.14 -0.67 -11.37
N PRO A 558 -16.55 -1.94 -11.15
CA PRO A 558 -16.42 -2.59 -9.85
C PRO A 558 -14.99 -3.12 -9.59
N TYR A 559 -14.61 -3.22 -8.32
CA TYR A 559 -13.37 -3.83 -7.86
C TYR A 559 -13.52 -5.35 -7.72
N TRP A 560 -13.12 -6.08 -8.76
CA TRP A 560 -13.13 -7.56 -8.78
C TRP A 560 -11.73 -8.18 -8.71
N HIS A 561 -10.71 -7.36 -8.50
CA HIS A 561 -9.33 -7.82 -8.45
C HIS A 561 -9.08 -8.66 -7.20
N GLN A 562 -8.42 -9.81 -7.38
CA GLN A 562 -7.96 -10.64 -6.28
C GLN A 562 -6.50 -10.29 -5.98
N SER A 563 -6.31 -9.46 -4.96
CA SER A 563 -4.99 -8.92 -4.67
C SER A 563 -4.01 -9.97 -4.15
N MET A 564 -2.80 -9.94 -4.70
CA MET A 564 -1.66 -10.73 -4.25
C MET A 564 -0.74 -9.96 -3.27
N PHE A 565 0.03 -10.70 -2.51
CA PHE A 565 1.11 -10.22 -1.64
C PHE A 565 2.41 -10.95 -2.00
N TRP A 566 3.56 -10.32 -1.74
CA TRP A 566 4.86 -11.01 -1.78
C TRP A 566 5.80 -10.53 -0.67
N SER A 567 6.76 -11.38 -0.32
CA SER A 567 7.85 -11.08 0.61
C SER A 567 9.12 -11.80 0.19
N ASP A 568 10.23 -11.06 0.13
CA ASP A 568 11.55 -11.59 -0.19
C ASP A 568 12.42 -11.50 1.07
N LEU A 569 12.90 -12.63 1.59
CA LEU A 569 13.85 -12.67 2.70
C LEU A 569 15.29 -12.61 2.15
N GLY A 570 15.57 -11.57 1.37
CA GLY A 570 16.77 -11.46 0.56
C GLY A 570 16.64 -12.16 -0.80
N PRO A 571 17.76 -12.35 -1.54
CA PRO A 571 17.73 -12.74 -2.94
C PRO A 571 17.35 -14.22 -3.19
N ASP A 572 17.33 -15.07 -2.15
CA ASP A 572 17.29 -16.53 -2.33
C ASP A 572 15.97 -17.16 -1.85
N VAL A 573 15.13 -16.43 -1.11
CA VAL A 573 13.89 -16.95 -0.54
C VAL A 573 12.74 -15.96 -0.74
N GLY A 574 11.71 -16.39 -1.46
CA GLY A 574 10.51 -15.59 -1.73
C GLY A 574 9.22 -16.32 -1.35
N TYR A 575 8.23 -15.53 -0.97
CA TYR A 575 6.85 -15.97 -0.72
C TYR A 575 5.90 -15.12 -1.55
N GLU A 576 4.85 -15.73 -2.09
CA GLU A 576 3.68 -15.04 -2.61
C GLU A 576 2.41 -15.56 -1.92
N ALA A 577 1.39 -14.73 -1.79
CA ALA A 577 0.14 -15.11 -1.15
C ALA A 577 -1.06 -14.46 -1.81
N ILE A 578 -2.20 -15.17 -1.81
CA ILE A 578 -3.48 -14.70 -2.33
C ILE A 578 -4.65 -15.33 -1.56
N GLY A 579 -5.76 -14.60 -1.45
CA GLY A 579 -6.98 -15.06 -0.78
C GLY A 579 -6.92 -14.95 0.75
N ILE A 580 -7.59 -15.86 1.46
CA ILE A 580 -7.57 -15.97 2.93
C ILE A 580 -6.47 -16.94 3.34
N VAL A 581 -5.38 -16.42 3.88
CA VAL A 581 -4.21 -17.19 4.33
C VAL A 581 -4.06 -17.08 5.85
N ASP A 582 -4.71 -18.00 6.56
CA ASP A 582 -4.76 -18.07 8.02
C ASP A 582 -4.39 -19.49 8.45
N SER A 583 -3.36 -19.61 9.28
CA SER A 583 -2.84 -20.91 9.72
C SER A 583 -3.81 -21.71 10.60
N ASN A 584 -4.91 -21.10 11.06
CA ASN A 584 -5.99 -21.81 11.76
C ASN A 584 -6.94 -22.55 10.80
N LEU A 585 -6.87 -22.29 9.49
CA LEU A 585 -7.64 -23.05 8.51
C LEU A 585 -6.99 -24.42 8.24
N PRO A 586 -7.78 -25.43 7.83
CA PRO A 586 -7.21 -26.64 7.25
C PRO A 586 -6.34 -26.30 6.04
N THR A 587 -5.12 -26.84 6.02
CA THR A 587 -4.17 -26.62 4.93
C THR A 587 -3.64 -27.92 4.36
N VAL A 588 -3.38 -27.93 3.05
CA VAL A 588 -2.61 -28.97 2.38
C VAL A 588 -1.38 -28.32 1.75
N GLY A 589 -0.19 -28.73 2.20
CA GLY A 589 1.09 -28.29 1.64
C GLY A 589 1.69 -29.37 0.78
N VAL A 590 2.14 -29.02 -0.42
CA VAL A 590 2.83 -29.91 -1.35
C VAL A 590 4.18 -29.29 -1.67
N PHE A 591 5.27 -30.01 -1.39
CA PHE A 591 6.63 -29.49 -1.39
C PHE A 591 7.54 -30.37 -2.25
N THR A 592 8.55 -29.75 -2.86
CA THR A 592 9.60 -30.45 -3.61
C THR A 592 10.93 -29.70 -3.48
N LYS A 593 12.00 -30.26 -4.04
CA LYS A 593 13.31 -29.61 -4.07
C LYS A 593 13.27 -28.37 -4.97
N ALA A 594 13.95 -27.32 -4.53
CA ALA A 594 14.13 -26.14 -5.38
C ALA A 594 15.19 -26.38 -6.46
N THR A 595 15.01 -25.75 -7.61
CA THR A 595 16.04 -25.59 -8.63
C THR A 595 16.73 -24.22 -8.48
N ALA A 596 17.85 -24.01 -9.17
CA ALA A 596 18.53 -22.71 -9.16
C ALA A 596 17.67 -21.53 -9.68
N LYS A 597 16.58 -21.82 -10.41
CA LYS A 597 15.65 -20.82 -10.95
C LYS A 597 14.58 -20.39 -9.95
N ASP A 598 14.40 -21.15 -8.87
CA ASP A 598 13.32 -20.97 -7.90
C ASP A 598 13.74 -20.00 -6.78
N THR A 599 14.23 -18.82 -7.17
CA THR A 599 14.68 -17.78 -6.23
C THR A 599 14.22 -16.37 -6.65
N PRO A 600 14.04 -15.44 -5.70
CA PRO A 600 13.79 -14.04 -6.00
C PRO A 600 14.77 -13.42 -7.01
N ARG A 601 16.07 -13.73 -6.90
CA ARG A 601 17.09 -13.24 -7.82
C ARG A 601 16.86 -13.71 -9.24
N ALA A 602 16.74 -15.02 -9.45
CA ALA A 602 16.57 -15.59 -10.80
C ALA A 602 15.32 -15.03 -11.50
N VAL A 603 14.24 -14.80 -10.77
CA VAL A 603 13.00 -14.24 -11.33
C VAL A 603 13.12 -12.75 -11.61
N THR A 604 13.88 -12.00 -10.81
CA THR A 604 14.17 -10.58 -11.09
C THR A 604 15.14 -10.41 -12.26
N GLU A 605 16.05 -11.36 -12.48
CA GLU A 605 16.88 -11.43 -13.70
C GLU A 605 16.01 -11.67 -14.94
N LEU A 606 15.04 -12.59 -14.87
CA LEU A 606 14.14 -12.91 -15.97
C LEU A 606 13.16 -11.78 -16.30
N SER A 607 12.50 -11.21 -15.29
CA SER A 607 11.43 -10.21 -15.47
C SER A 607 11.95 -8.78 -15.59
N GLY A 608 13.17 -8.50 -15.12
CA GLY A 608 13.74 -7.16 -15.04
C GLY A 608 13.25 -6.32 -13.85
N THR A 609 12.36 -6.85 -12.99
CA THR A 609 11.77 -6.13 -11.84
C THR A 609 11.78 -6.96 -10.54
N GLY A 610 12.03 -6.32 -9.41
CA GLY A 610 11.87 -6.87 -8.05
C GLY A 610 10.44 -6.72 -7.49
N ILE A 611 9.59 -5.93 -8.14
CA ILE A 611 8.20 -5.72 -7.73
C ILE A 611 7.34 -6.85 -8.30
N ARG A 612 7.09 -7.90 -7.50
CA ARG A 612 6.45 -9.14 -7.98
C ARG A 612 5.06 -8.94 -8.57
N SER A 613 4.30 -7.97 -8.07
CA SER A 613 2.98 -7.66 -8.64
C SER A 613 3.05 -7.18 -10.10
N GLU A 614 4.18 -6.61 -10.54
CA GLU A 614 4.40 -6.25 -11.94
C GLU A 614 4.69 -7.50 -12.78
N SER A 615 5.56 -8.41 -12.31
CA SER A 615 5.97 -9.60 -13.06
C SER A 615 4.90 -10.69 -13.14
N GLU A 616 4.11 -10.90 -12.09
CA GLU A 616 3.02 -11.88 -12.05
C GLU A 616 1.83 -11.50 -12.95
N THR A 617 1.78 -10.25 -13.42
CA THR A 617 0.62 -9.61 -14.05
C THR A 617 -0.60 -9.53 -13.13
N GLU A 618 -1.59 -8.74 -13.54
CA GLU A 618 -2.89 -8.63 -12.84
C GLU A 618 -3.92 -9.63 -13.38
N ALA A 619 -3.56 -10.41 -14.39
CA ALA A 619 -4.47 -11.30 -15.10
C ALA A 619 -4.82 -12.56 -14.30
N VAL A 620 -5.91 -13.19 -14.70
CA VAL A 620 -6.32 -14.54 -14.28
C VAL A 620 -6.07 -15.47 -15.48
N ALA A 621 -5.56 -16.69 -15.24
CA ALA A 621 -5.34 -17.66 -16.30
C ALA A 621 -6.65 -17.99 -17.05
N GLY A 622 -6.59 -18.09 -18.38
CA GLY A 622 -7.77 -18.34 -19.24
C GLY A 622 -8.35 -19.74 -19.06
N ALA A 623 -7.50 -20.78 -19.22
CA ALA A 623 -7.84 -22.16 -18.92
C ALA A 623 -6.73 -22.79 -18.07
N VAL A 624 -7.13 -23.50 -17.03
CA VAL A 624 -6.26 -24.44 -16.33
C VAL A 624 -6.54 -25.79 -16.98
N ALA A 625 -5.91 -26.06 -18.12
CA ALA A 625 -6.12 -27.33 -18.80
C ALA A 625 -5.60 -28.45 -17.89
N GLY A 626 -6.50 -29.31 -17.44
CA GLY A 626 -6.20 -30.42 -16.57
C GLY A 626 -5.24 -31.38 -17.25
N ALA A 627 -3.98 -31.38 -16.82
CA ALA A 627 -3.17 -32.59 -16.86
C ALA A 627 -3.67 -33.55 -15.75
N VAL A 628 -4.96 -33.87 -15.78
CA VAL A 628 -5.58 -34.89 -14.92
C VAL A 628 -5.40 -36.21 -15.65
N ALA A 629 -4.17 -36.71 -15.66
CA ALA A 629 -3.92 -38.10 -16.02
C ALA A 629 -4.21 -38.93 -14.77
N GLY A 630 -5.33 -39.65 -14.77
CA GLY A 630 -5.69 -40.56 -13.69
C GLY A 630 -4.60 -41.61 -13.48
N ALA A 631 -3.98 -41.60 -12.31
CA ALA A 631 -3.18 -42.71 -11.82
C ALA A 631 -3.68 -43.06 -10.41
N ALA A 632 -4.06 -44.33 -10.24
CA ALA A 632 -4.56 -44.87 -8.99
C ALA A 632 -3.49 -44.80 -7.89
N GLY A 633 -3.92 -44.41 -6.68
CA GLY A 633 -3.05 -44.09 -5.54
C GLY A 633 -2.13 -45.23 -5.11
N ALA A 634 -0.87 -44.87 -4.85
CA ALA A 634 0.05 -45.66 -4.04
C ALA A 634 0.04 -45.13 -2.59
N PRO A 635 0.24 -45.98 -1.57
CA PRO A 635 0.20 -45.55 -0.18
C PRO A 635 1.39 -44.65 0.15
N ALA A 636 1.15 -43.63 0.98
CA ALA A 636 2.17 -42.73 1.49
C ALA A 636 3.29 -43.49 2.23
N PRO A 637 4.58 -43.23 1.91
CA PRO A 637 5.69 -43.79 2.68
C PRO A 637 5.78 -43.14 4.07
N PRO A 638 6.36 -43.85 5.07
CA PRO A 638 6.49 -43.33 6.43
C PRO A 638 7.50 -42.16 6.50
N PRO A 639 7.35 -41.22 7.45
CA PRO A 639 8.17 -40.02 7.53
C PRO A 639 9.53 -40.34 8.14
N GLN A 640 10.52 -40.65 7.30
CA GLN A 640 11.92 -40.76 7.72
C GLN A 640 12.88 -40.30 6.61
N GLN A 641 13.11 -39.00 6.52
CA GLN A 641 14.40 -38.38 6.16
C GLN A 641 14.31 -36.87 6.45
N LYS A 642 15.45 -36.20 6.68
CA LYS A 642 15.50 -34.73 6.67
C LYS A 642 15.14 -34.30 5.24
N GLU A 643 13.87 -34.01 5.00
CA GLU A 643 13.38 -33.56 3.70
C GLU A 643 13.92 -32.15 3.41
N ASP A 644 14.89 -32.09 2.50
CA ASP A 644 15.52 -30.85 2.02
C ASP A 644 14.65 -30.19 0.94
N TYR A 645 13.38 -29.94 1.26
CA TYR A 645 12.50 -29.18 0.37
C TYR A 645 12.96 -27.72 0.29
N GLY A 646 12.77 -27.12 -0.89
CA GLY A 646 13.18 -25.73 -1.16
C GLY A 646 12.08 -24.87 -1.79
N LYS A 647 10.96 -25.47 -2.18
CA LYS A 647 9.80 -24.79 -2.77
C LYS A 647 8.51 -25.57 -2.54
N GLY A 648 7.37 -24.92 -2.69
CA GLY A 648 6.08 -25.58 -2.65
C GLY A 648 4.88 -24.65 -2.71
N VAL A 649 3.71 -25.26 -2.66
CA VAL A 649 2.41 -24.61 -2.63
C VAL A 649 1.63 -25.05 -1.39
N ILE A 650 0.95 -24.12 -0.75
CA ILE A 650 0.06 -24.39 0.38
C ILE A 650 -1.33 -23.90 0.03
N PHE A 651 -2.30 -24.82 0.05
CA PHE A 651 -3.71 -24.54 -0.15
C PHE A 651 -4.41 -24.39 1.20
N TYR A 652 -5.17 -23.31 1.39
CA TYR A 652 -6.01 -23.06 2.56
C TYR A 652 -7.46 -23.34 2.20
N LEU A 653 -8.13 -24.15 3.02
CA LEU A 653 -9.41 -24.74 2.67
C LEU A 653 -10.55 -24.25 3.58
N ARG A 654 -11.73 -24.10 2.98
CA ARG A 654 -13.02 -24.09 3.69
C ARG A 654 -13.96 -25.01 2.92
N ASP A 655 -14.54 -25.99 3.62
CA ASP A 655 -15.47 -26.95 3.01
C ASP A 655 -14.92 -27.58 1.71
N LYS A 656 -13.64 -27.97 1.74
CA LYS A 656 -12.85 -28.53 0.60
C LYS A 656 -12.60 -27.58 -0.59
N VAL A 657 -13.07 -26.34 -0.52
CA VAL A 657 -12.79 -25.30 -1.52
C VAL A 657 -11.54 -24.52 -1.11
N VAL A 658 -10.67 -24.24 -2.09
CA VAL A 658 -9.48 -23.42 -1.89
C VAL A 658 -9.88 -21.95 -1.75
N VAL A 659 -9.64 -21.36 -0.57
CA VAL A 659 -9.93 -19.95 -0.27
C VAL A 659 -8.69 -19.08 -0.19
N GLY A 660 -7.51 -19.70 -0.15
CA GLY A 660 -6.23 -19.01 -0.15
C GLY A 660 -5.09 -19.92 -0.58
N ILE A 661 -4.04 -19.32 -1.11
CA ILE A 661 -2.83 -20.01 -1.57
C ILE A 661 -1.61 -19.23 -1.09
N VAL A 662 -0.62 -19.96 -0.56
CA VAL A 662 0.75 -19.45 -0.37
C VAL A 662 1.68 -20.22 -1.30
N LEU A 663 2.53 -19.49 -2.00
CA LEU A 663 3.59 -20.00 -2.86
C LEU A 663 4.93 -19.70 -2.18
N TRP A 664 5.76 -20.73 -2.00
CA TRP A 664 7.10 -20.59 -1.45
C TRP A 664 8.10 -20.97 -2.54
N ASN A 665 8.92 -20.01 -2.97
CA ASN A 665 9.86 -20.15 -4.09
C ASN A 665 9.20 -20.71 -5.37
N VAL A 666 7.94 -20.34 -5.60
CA VAL A 666 7.20 -20.59 -6.84
C VAL A 666 6.74 -19.25 -7.37
N PHE A 667 7.13 -18.95 -8.60
CA PHE A 667 6.91 -17.65 -9.23
C PHE A 667 6.36 -17.85 -10.66
N ASN A 668 5.79 -16.80 -11.23
CA ASN A 668 5.09 -16.74 -12.51
C ASN A 668 3.91 -17.71 -12.57
N ARG A 669 3.19 -17.83 -11.45
CA ARG A 669 2.09 -18.79 -11.24
C ARG A 669 0.89 -18.18 -10.50
N MET A 670 0.93 -16.90 -10.14
CA MET A 670 -0.19 -16.20 -9.50
C MET A 670 -1.47 -16.19 -10.36
N PRO A 671 -1.42 -16.07 -11.71
CA PRO A 671 -2.62 -16.19 -12.55
C PRO A 671 -3.35 -17.53 -12.40
N ILE A 672 -2.62 -18.61 -12.13
CA ILE A 672 -3.19 -19.95 -11.86
C ILE A 672 -3.84 -19.95 -10.48
N ALA A 673 -3.15 -19.43 -9.46
CA ALA A 673 -3.69 -19.32 -8.11
C ALA A 673 -4.98 -18.47 -8.06
N ARG A 674 -5.03 -17.35 -8.79
CA ARG A 674 -6.26 -16.55 -8.97
C ARG A 674 -7.39 -17.38 -9.56
N LYS A 675 -7.11 -18.15 -10.62
CA LYS A 675 -8.14 -18.95 -11.31
C LYS A 675 -8.74 -20.00 -10.38
N ILE A 676 -7.89 -20.74 -9.65
CA ILE A 676 -8.33 -21.75 -8.67
C ILE A 676 -9.29 -21.15 -7.64
N ILE A 677 -8.91 -20.03 -6.99
CA ILE A 677 -9.75 -19.39 -5.97
C ILE A 677 -11.02 -18.79 -6.60
N LYS A 678 -10.92 -18.23 -7.81
CA LYS A 678 -12.06 -17.63 -8.52
C LYS A 678 -13.09 -18.67 -8.92
N ASP A 679 -12.67 -19.84 -9.36
CA ASP A 679 -13.58 -20.93 -9.73
C ASP A 679 -14.29 -21.45 -8.48
N GLY A 680 -13.54 -21.65 -7.39
CA GLY A 680 -14.10 -22.09 -6.11
C GLY A 680 -14.65 -23.51 -6.18
N GLU A 681 -14.04 -24.36 -7.01
CA GLU A 681 -14.39 -25.77 -7.13
C GLU A 681 -13.83 -26.60 -5.97
N GLU A 682 -14.48 -27.73 -5.66
CA GLU A 682 -13.91 -28.74 -4.78
C GLU A 682 -12.84 -29.52 -5.53
N HIS A 683 -11.69 -29.76 -4.88
CA HIS A 683 -10.62 -30.56 -5.45
C HIS A 683 -10.50 -31.88 -4.68
N ALA A 684 -10.66 -33.01 -5.40
CA ALA A 684 -10.55 -34.34 -4.81
C ALA A 684 -9.11 -34.69 -4.39
N ASP A 685 -8.12 -34.23 -5.16
CA ASP A 685 -6.71 -34.42 -4.89
C ASP A 685 -5.92 -33.14 -5.17
N LEU A 686 -5.39 -32.52 -4.11
CA LEU A 686 -4.62 -31.29 -4.21
C LEU A 686 -3.17 -31.53 -4.65
N ASN A 687 -2.67 -32.77 -4.65
CA ASN A 687 -1.37 -33.11 -5.24
C ASN A 687 -1.42 -32.95 -6.77
N GLU A 688 -2.53 -33.35 -7.41
CA GLU A 688 -2.74 -33.13 -8.84
C GLU A 688 -2.83 -31.63 -9.17
N VAL A 689 -3.49 -30.84 -8.32
CA VAL A 689 -3.55 -29.38 -8.47
C VAL A 689 -2.16 -28.76 -8.32
N ALA A 690 -1.30 -29.30 -7.44
CA ALA A 690 0.06 -28.81 -7.23
C ALA A 690 0.96 -28.93 -8.48
N LYS A 691 0.68 -29.88 -9.39
CA LYS A 691 1.40 -30.00 -10.67
C LYS A 691 1.30 -28.75 -11.54
N LEU A 692 0.21 -27.97 -11.42
CA LEU A 692 0.04 -26.69 -12.11
C LEU A 692 1.08 -25.64 -11.67
N PHE A 693 1.65 -25.83 -10.48
CA PHE A 693 2.68 -24.99 -9.89
C PHE A 693 4.10 -25.56 -10.12
N ASN A 694 4.24 -26.52 -11.04
CA ASN A 694 5.47 -27.29 -11.28
C ASN A 694 6.00 -27.95 -10.00
N ILE A 695 5.10 -28.46 -9.16
CA ILE A 695 5.42 -29.30 -8.01
C ILE A 695 5.09 -30.74 -8.42
N HIS A 696 6.13 -31.54 -8.61
CA HIS A 696 6.02 -32.94 -8.97
C HIS A 696 6.45 -33.81 -7.78
N ASP A 697 5.82 -34.97 -7.65
CA ASP A 697 6.32 -36.02 -6.77
C ASP A 697 7.60 -36.57 -7.42
N ASP A 698 8.76 -36.32 -6.78
CA ASP A 698 10.04 -36.93 -7.13
C ASP A 698 10.21 -38.28 -6.43
#